data_AF-A1D661-F1
#
_entry.id   AF-A1D661-F1
#
_cell.length_a   1.000
_cell.length_b   1.000
_cell.length_c   1.000
_cell.angle_alpha   90.00
_cell.angle_beta   90.00
_cell.angle_gamma   90.00
#
_symmetry.space_group_name_H-M   'P 1'
#
loop_
_entity.id
_entity.type
_entity.pdbx_description
1 polymer ?
#
loop_
_entity_poly.entity_id
_entity_poly.type
_entity_poly.pdbx_seq_one_letter_code
_entity_poly.pdbx_strand_id
1 'polypeptide(L)'
;MNVLQLPLLDELLDAVSTDPFPYTKKFDEAINDPFCFLHTSGTTGVPKPIPWSHGLIGTMDAVRLLPRGGDGDLPPWTTDWKTGDTIYSSFPMSHGAGIIMDILMPALFNLHCVLGPAGVLPNINLVEALAVNTRIDIWSMVPSLVDELGETPGVMSKLKSSKFICASGGPVSPVSAGKVNEVIRVLNLTGTTEGLFIGNLIPPREDWFWFCFHPYSGFEFKQVEPDTYEHLVHRNEHWPLFQGIFHTFPEKQSINFKDLYMRHPTKPNLWAFKGRSDDLVTEAFITTHSAIKGCLVFGTGKPQAGLLIELNDPLHKTDELLDSIWETVQQANSMSRHKNQLLRDFVAFATPDKPFFRTDKGTVKRSATLKLYADYIERFYSSRSDDIGGTFDFDMSSTHSIEDNVRKILASSLPDIQEASADTDLFALRLDSLGAFAAIKTIRAATGLGDQIGPRHIYANPTIASLSGTIALLAAEAQSASETTLCERPVDNVGAKIASMIAQHKARQSFSLNAFDYVNPNHGMGLVLYFPIRDGVSYEQVFANLQEGLNRTFDLIPALSGKMANCSEQVIGYTKGDLCVTIPPLAKADSARNRLVYKDLSAVLPSFDHLRKGGFAPSAFRDSLMPADIFVGQANFVSGGCILAVDLNHCCLDGLGAMVALKAWAENCRYLQGDQSATCGWYDPESFNHSLPEILHQQEGWARPLREVDPGTWGFLPFFPPDDENNTKSEKASEESLPPRPIFPLHPVWPLPRAERCLKTTMFLITPEKLELMKQDVIADPSTKGTIPSISDTVQAFFWRAAIRARYRVATEIHKQKFSPDNVSILELPTDIRPHFSSRLPPTYMGSMLILNRSSMPIETLCSAETTIAKVALLLRQSAARITPSLVHDALTILQSLPDHSRFSTANMGLEHMHAMISNMMLFPTSEICFGDTFFANGGVPETMRPQLERGNGRFRFLVVFPMRKDGGVELVLGTHPEELEMFLTDEEFTRYADMVDTCC
;
A
#
# COMPACT_ATOMS: atom_id res chain seq x y z
N MET A 1 3.03 -3.22 -31.93
CA MET A 1 3.83 -3.07 -30.70
C MET A 1 5.18 -3.70 -30.95
N ASN A 2 6.27 -2.93 -30.94
CA ASN A 2 7.61 -3.50 -31.00
C ASN A 2 7.94 -3.99 -29.59
N VAL A 3 7.82 -5.30 -29.37
CA VAL A 3 8.31 -5.92 -28.14
C VAL A 3 9.83 -5.89 -28.22
N LEU A 4 10.45 -5.01 -27.44
CA LEU A 4 11.90 -4.94 -27.30
C LEU A 4 12.27 -5.82 -26.11
N GLN A 5 12.84 -6.99 -26.37
CA GLN A 5 13.47 -7.78 -25.32
C GLN A 5 14.76 -7.06 -24.94
N LEU A 6 14.78 -6.47 -23.74
CA LEU A 6 16.00 -5.89 -23.19
C LEU A 6 16.95 -7.04 -22.85
N PRO A 7 18.21 -7.01 -23.33
CA PRO A 7 19.17 -8.06 -23.02
C PRO A 7 19.40 -8.15 -21.52
N LEU A 8 19.68 -9.35 -21.02
CA LEU A 8 20.04 -9.54 -19.61
C LEU A 8 21.33 -8.75 -19.30
N LEU A 9 21.56 -8.39 -18.03
CA LEU A 9 22.75 -7.62 -17.65
C LEU A 9 24.05 -8.30 -18.11
N ASP A 10 24.12 -9.63 -18.00
CA ASP A 10 25.28 -10.41 -18.46
C ASP A 10 25.47 -10.35 -19.98
N GLU A 11 24.39 -10.23 -20.76
CA GLU A 11 24.44 -10.04 -22.22
C GLU A 11 24.87 -8.59 -22.57
N LEU A 12 24.42 -7.59 -21.80
CA LEU A 12 24.83 -6.19 -21.96
C LEU A 12 26.30 -5.97 -21.59
N LEU A 13 26.86 -6.79 -20.70
CA LEU A 13 28.24 -6.71 -20.24
C LEU A 13 29.20 -7.65 -21.00
N ASP A 14 28.70 -8.53 -21.89
CA ASP A 14 29.53 -9.41 -22.71
C ASP A 14 30.19 -8.65 -23.88
N ALA A 15 31.34 -8.06 -23.57
CA ALA A 15 32.16 -7.34 -24.54
C ALA A 15 32.87 -8.24 -25.57
N VAL A 16 32.87 -9.57 -25.39
CA VAL A 16 33.62 -10.50 -26.27
C VAL A 16 32.76 -10.99 -27.44
N SER A 17 31.45 -11.16 -27.23
CA SER A 17 30.52 -11.63 -28.26
C SER A 17 29.77 -10.52 -29.00
N THR A 18 29.88 -9.27 -28.54
CA THR A 18 29.14 -8.13 -29.09
C THR A 18 29.92 -7.45 -30.21
N ASP A 19 29.31 -7.34 -31.40
CA ASP A 19 29.86 -6.55 -32.51
C ASP A 19 30.04 -5.09 -32.08
N PRO A 20 31.21 -4.47 -32.31
CA PRO A 20 31.41 -3.07 -31.99
C PRO A 20 30.33 -2.20 -32.65
N PHE A 21 29.62 -1.41 -31.85
CA PHE A 21 28.72 -0.37 -32.33
C PHE A 21 29.45 0.99 -32.28
N PRO A 22 30.20 1.36 -33.34
CA PRO A 22 30.92 2.62 -33.33
C PRO A 22 29.92 3.77 -33.42
N TYR A 23 29.78 4.52 -32.32
CA TYR A 23 29.01 5.76 -32.32
C TYR A 23 29.81 6.84 -33.08
N THR A 24 29.55 6.98 -34.37
CA THR A 24 30.30 7.86 -35.29
C THR A 24 29.63 9.22 -35.54
N LYS A 25 28.41 9.41 -35.03
CA LYS A 25 27.69 10.69 -35.16
C LYS A 25 28.46 11.80 -34.45
N LYS A 26 28.58 12.94 -35.11
CA LYS A 26 29.05 14.18 -34.49
C LYS A 26 27.96 14.74 -33.59
N PHE A 27 28.34 15.60 -32.64
CA PHE A 27 27.40 16.23 -31.71
C PHE A 27 26.23 16.92 -32.44
N ASP A 28 26.51 17.68 -33.50
CA ASP A 28 25.47 18.37 -34.29
C ASP A 28 24.46 17.40 -34.94
N GLU A 29 24.90 16.18 -35.26
CA GLU A 29 24.06 15.14 -35.85
C GLU A 29 23.27 14.37 -34.78
N ALA A 30 23.78 14.33 -33.55
CA ALA A 30 23.21 13.60 -32.41
C ALA A 30 22.39 14.49 -31.46
N ILE A 31 22.40 15.81 -31.64
CA ILE A 31 21.87 16.78 -30.66
C ILE A 31 20.41 16.51 -30.24
N ASN A 32 19.59 15.97 -31.14
CA ASN A 32 18.19 15.62 -30.86
C ASN A 32 17.97 14.13 -30.57
N ASP A 33 19.01 13.30 -30.66
CA ASP A 33 18.91 11.88 -30.31
C ASP A 33 18.68 11.75 -28.79
N PRO A 34 17.86 10.78 -28.36
CA PRO A 34 17.68 10.51 -26.94
C PRO A 34 18.94 9.88 -26.34
N PHE A 35 19.42 10.48 -25.25
CA PHE A 35 20.48 9.95 -24.40
C PHE A 35 19.92 8.97 -23.36
N CYS A 36 18.89 9.38 -22.61
CA CYS A 36 18.19 8.51 -21.67
C CYS A 36 16.73 8.97 -21.47
N PHE A 37 15.92 8.14 -20.80
CA PHE A 37 14.56 8.48 -20.41
C PHE A 37 14.47 8.43 -18.88
N LEU A 38 13.97 9.50 -18.29
CA LEU A 38 13.69 9.58 -16.86
C LEU A 38 12.20 9.74 -16.61
N HIS A 39 11.73 9.33 -15.44
CA HIS A 39 10.33 9.51 -15.07
C HIS A 39 10.18 10.69 -14.12
N THR A 40 9.15 11.51 -14.33
CA THR A 40 8.72 12.46 -13.29
C THR A 40 8.26 11.69 -12.06
N SER A 41 8.56 12.17 -10.84
CA SER A 41 8.16 11.52 -9.58
C SER A 41 6.63 11.36 -9.51
N GLY A 42 6.15 10.17 -9.89
CA GLY A 42 4.75 9.85 -10.16
C GLY A 42 3.90 9.84 -8.89
N THR A 43 3.52 11.03 -8.42
CA THR A 43 2.79 11.23 -7.17
C THR A 43 1.41 11.84 -7.37
N THR A 44 0.98 11.96 -8.63
CA THR A 44 -0.37 12.43 -9.02
C THR A 44 -0.93 11.70 -10.26
N GLY A 45 -0.38 10.54 -10.65
CA GLY A 45 -0.80 9.75 -11.83
C GLY A 45 0.32 8.86 -12.40
N VAL A 46 0.13 8.29 -13.60
CA VAL A 46 1.14 7.46 -14.31
C VAL A 46 2.44 8.26 -14.52
N PRO A 47 3.63 7.74 -14.17
CA PRO A 47 4.90 8.42 -14.37
C PRO A 47 5.12 8.77 -15.85
N LYS A 48 5.36 10.04 -16.18
CA LYS A 48 5.59 10.45 -17.57
C LYS A 48 7.08 10.31 -17.90
N PRO A 49 7.44 9.59 -19.00
CA PRO A 49 8.81 9.55 -19.46
C PRO A 49 9.21 10.91 -20.06
N ILE A 50 10.29 11.48 -19.56
CA ILE A 50 10.94 12.69 -20.05
C ILE A 50 12.20 12.24 -20.82
N PRO A 51 12.23 12.37 -22.15
CA PRO A 51 13.44 12.12 -22.92
C PRO A 51 14.49 13.20 -22.62
N TRP A 52 15.69 12.77 -22.27
CA TRP A 52 16.86 13.64 -22.27
C TRP A 52 17.59 13.49 -23.59
N SER A 53 17.69 14.56 -24.37
CA SER A 53 18.47 14.57 -25.62
C SER A 53 19.95 14.81 -25.36
N HIS A 54 20.81 14.47 -26.31
CA HIS A 54 22.22 14.86 -26.24
C HIS A 54 22.41 16.39 -26.17
N GLY A 55 21.50 17.17 -26.75
CA GLY A 55 21.48 18.64 -26.62
C GLY A 55 21.21 19.10 -25.19
N LEU A 56 20.21 18.50 -24.52
CA LEU A 56 19.94 18.76 -23.10
C LEU A 56 21.15 18.41 -22.23
N ILE A 57 21.73 17.22 -22.41
CA ILE A 57 22.92 16.79 -21.67
C ILE A 57 24.14 17.64 -22.01
N GLY A 58 24.26 18.07 -23.26
CA GLY A 58 25.30 19.00 -23.71
C GLY A 58 25.30 20.31 -22.93
N THR A 59 24.14 20.75 -22.41
CA THR A 59 24.10 21.93 -21.54
C THR A 59 24.83 21.75 -20.21
N MET A 60 24.92 20.51 -19.69
CA MET A 60 25.72 20.19 -18.50
C MET A 60 27.22 20.26 -18.76
N ASP A 61 27.65 19.85 -19.95
CA ASP A 61 29.05 20.01 -20.36
C ASP A 61 29.40 21.48 -20.62
N ALA A 62 28.48 22.20 -21.26
CA ALA A 62 28.62 23.62 -21.56
C ALA A 62 28.76 24.50 -20.30
N VAL A 63 28.36 24.04 -19.11
CA VAL A 63 28.59 24.76 -17.84
C VAL A 63 30.07 25.11 -17.63
N ARG A 64 31.02 24.31 -18.18
CA ARG A 64 32.48 24.64 -18.16
C ARG A 64 32.81 25.94 -18.88
N LEU A 65 32.02 26.28 -19.89
CA LEU A 65 32.16 27.47 -20.72
C LEU A 65 31.38 28.66 -20.15
N LEU A 66 30.58 28.45 -19.10
CA LEU A 66 29.82 29.51 -18.48
C LEU A 66 30.82 30.51 -17.85
N PRO A 67 30.84 31.78 -18.29
CA PRO A 67 31.72 32.76 -17.69
C PRO A 67 31.23 33.09 -16.26
N ARG A 68 32.07 33.81 -15.54
CA ARG A 68 31.63 34.49 -14.31
C ARG A 68 30.55 35.51 -14.69
N GLY A 69 29.58 35.72 -13.81
CA GLY A 69 28.46 36.61 -14.10
C GLY A 69 27.61 36.94 -12.88
N GLY A 70 26.47 37.60 -13.12
CA GLY A 70 25.64 38.19 -12.06
C GLY A 70 26.24 39.48 -11.48
N ASP A 71 25.57 40.05 -10.47
CA ASP A 71 26.12 41.22 -9.77
C ASP A 71 27.21 40.73 -8.82
N GLY A 72 28.45 41.17 -9.05
CA GLY A 72 29.62 40.77 -8.27
C GLY A 72 30.55 39.77 -8.96
N ASP A 73 30.37 39.53 -10.27
CA ASP A 73 31.24 38.66 -11.08
C ASP A 73 31.44 37.28 -10.41
N LEU A 74 30.34 36.61 -10.09
CA LEU A 74 30.36 35.38 -9.29
C LEU A 74 30.74 34.17 -10.15
N PRO A 75 31.45 33.18 -9.57
CA PRO A 75 31.82 31.96 -10.29
C PRO A 75 30.60 31.02 -10.49
N PRO A 76 30.54 30.28 -11.60
CA PRO A 76 29.65 29.13 -11.76
C PRO A 76 29.80 28.09 -10.65
N TRP A 77 28.72 27.38 -10.32
CA TRP A 77 28.70 26.34 -9.28
C TRP A 77 29.70 25.18 -9.48
N THR A 78 30.20 25.00 -10.70
CA THR A 78 31.18 23.97 -11.07
C THR A 78 32.64 24.42 -10.97
N THR A 79 32.91 25.65 -10.54
CA THR A 79 34.26 26.26 -10.64
C THR A 79 35.35 25.52 -9.85
N ASP A 80 35.03 24.91 -8.69
CA ASP A 80 36.02 24.20 -7.86
C ASP A 80 35.98 22.67 -8.03
N TRP A 81 35.41 22.19 -9.14
CA TRP A 81 35.36 20.78 -9.52
C TRP A 81 36.62 20.45 -10.33
N LYS A 82 37.63 19.86 -9.67
CA LYS A 82 38.96 19.60 -10.25
C LYS A 82 39.08 18.14 -10.64
N THR A 83 39.86 17.89 -11.68
CA THR A 83 40.22 16.54 -12.10
C THR A 83 40.80 15.74 -10.93
N GLY A 84 40.26 14.54 -10.73
CA GLY A 84 40.66 13.59 -9.68
C GLY A 84 39.97 13.78 -8.33
N ASP A 85 39.16 14.83 -8.15
CA ASP A 85 38.33 14.97 -6.94
C ASP A 85 37.38 13.77 -6.82
N THR A 86 37.09 13.37 -5.58
CA THR A 86 36.11 12.32 -5.29
C THR A 86 34.73 12.89 -4.98
N ILE A 87 33.68 12.28 -5.53
CA ILE A 87 32.29 12.68 -5.30
C ILE A 87 31.46 11.50 -4.80
N TYR A 88 30.58 11.77 -3.84
CA TYR A 88 29.51 10.86 -3.43
C TYR A 88 28.16 11.57 -3.54
N SER A 89 27.16 10.89 -4.11
CA SER A 89 25.78 11.37 -4.20
C SER A 89 24.84 10.45 -3.42
N SER A 90 23.94 11.04 -2.62
CA SER A 90 22.88 10.29 -1.94
C SER A 90 21.62 10.11 -2.79
N PHE A 91 21.60 10.61 -4.03
CA PHE A 91 20.45 10.49 -4.92
C PHE A 91 20.44 9.13 -5.63
N PRO A 92 19.28 8.46 -5.73
CA PRO A 92 19.17 7.28 -6.57
C PRO A 92 19.38 7.65 -8.06
N MET A 93 20.07 6.79 -8.81
CA MET A 93 20.28 6.96 -10.26
C MET A 93 19.00 6.83 -11.09
N SER A 94 17.86 6.48 -10.48
CA SER A 94 16.53 6.60 -11.11
C SER A 94 16.01 8.04 -11.15
N HIS A 95 16.65 8.98 -10.43
CA HIS A 95 16.33 10.40 -10.44
C HIS A 95 17.35 11.20 -11.26
N GLY A 96 16.92 12.33 -11.84
CA GLY A 96 17.80 13.18 -12.64
C GLY A 96 19.02 13.68 -11.88
N ALA A 97 18.88 14.05 -10.61
CA ALA A 97 20.02 14.45 -9.77
C ALA A 97 21.05 13.32 -9.56
N GLY A 98 20.60 12.06 -9.45
CA GLY A 98 21.48 10.90 -9.37
C GLY A 98 22.25 10.68 -10.68
N ILE A 99 21.56 10.68 -11.83
CA ILE A 99 22.25 10.59 -13.14
C ILE A 99 23.25 11.74 -13.33
N ILE A 100 22.89 12.97 -12.97
CA ILE A 100 23.79 14.12 -13.09
C ILE A 100 25.01 13.94 -12.20
N MET A 101 24.84 13.63 -10.92
CA MET A 101 25.94 13.67 -9.94
C MET A 101 26.77 12.39 -9.89
N ASP A 102 26.19 11.23 -10.22
CA ASP A 102 26.88 9.93 -10.21
C ASP A 102 27.46 9.54 -11.58
N ILE A 103 26.96 10.11 -12.68
CA ILE A 103 27.38 9.72 -14.03
C ILE A 103 27.92 10.91 -14.82
N LEU A 104 27.09 11.94 -15.05
CA LEU A 104 27.45 13.02 -15.99
C LEU A 104 28.59 13.89 -15.45
N MET A 105 28.47 14.40 -14.23
CA MET A 105 29.49 15.28 -13.65
C MET A 105 30.84 14.57 -13.47
N PRO A 106 30.90 13.32 -12.96
CA PRO A 106 32.14 12.56 -12.92
C PRO A 106 32.79 12.37 -14.28
N ALA A 107 31.99 11.97 -15.29
CA ALA A 107 32.49 11.75 -16.64
C ALA A 107 33.02 13.03 -17.29
N LEU A 108 32.25 14.12 -17.17
CA LEU A 108 32.59 15.36 -17.87
C LEU A 108 33.75 16.10 -17.16
N PHE A 109 33.82 16.10 -15.82
CA PHE A 109 34.88 16.78 -15.03
C PHE A 109 36.09 15.90 -14.68
N ASN A 110 36.10 14.64 -15.10
CA ASN A 110 37.13 13.66 -14.77
C ASN A 110 37.30 13.51 -13.25
N LEU A 111 36.18 13.26 -12.56
CA LEU A 111 36.10 13.02 -11.11
C LEU A 111 36.08 11.51 -10.83
N HIS A 112 36.40 11.14 -9.60
CA HIS A 112 36.24 9.78 -9.10
C HIS A 112 34.89 9.65 -8.38
N CYS A 113 33.93 8.99 -9.05
CA CYS A 113 32.64 8.68 -8.42
C CYS A 113 32.81 7.57 -7.39
N VAL A 114 32.40 7.85 -6.15
CA VAL A 114 32.32 6.87 -5.07
C VAL A 114 30.86 6.40 -5.00
N LEU A 115 30.62 5.14 -5.36
CA LEU A 115 29.30 4.52 -5.23
C LEU A 115 29.14 3.89 -3.84
N GLY A 116 27.97 4.06 -3.24
CA GLY A 116 27.62 3.35 -2.01
C GLY A 116 27.51 1.83 -2.24
N PRO A 117 27.52 1.02 -1.16
CA PRO A 117 27.32 -0.42 -1.27
C PRO A 117 25.94 -0.76 -1.86
N ALA A 118 25.87 -1.81 -2.68
CA ALA A 118 24.60 -2.27 -3.26
C ALA A 118 23.60 -2.68 -2.16
N GLY A 119 22.32 -2.33 -2.33
CA GLY A 119 21.26 -2.62 -1.36
C GLY A 119 21.26 -1.75 -0.09
N VAL A 120 22.25 -0.87 0.09
CA VAL A 120 22.34 0.02 1.25
C VAL A 120 21.81 1.41 0.90
N LEU A 121 20.74 1.83 1.56
CA LEU A 121 20.15 3.15 1.34
C LEU A 121 21.02 4.26 1.96
N PRO A 122 21.22 5.39 1.27
CA PRO A 122 21.94 6.55 1.82
C PRO A 122 21.28 7.14 3.08
N ASN A 123 22.02 7.15 4.19
CA ASN A 123 21.64 7.73 5.48
C ASN A 123 22.87 8.31 6.20
N ILE A 124 22.70 8.94 7.37
CA ILE A 124 23.80 9.58 8.10
C ILE A 124 24.91 8.61 8.51
N ASN A 125 24.57 7.33 8.78
CA ASN A 125 25.55 6.30 9.13
C ASN A 125 26.45 5.94 7.94
N LEU A 126 25.87 5.86 6.74
CA LEU A 126 26.66 5.68 5.52
C LEU A 126 27.52 6.91 5.22
N VAL A 127 27.00 8.13 5.42
CA VAL A 127 27.79 9.37 5.29
C VAL A 127 28.95 9.39 6.27
N GLU A 128 28.73 9.01 7.53
CA GLU A 128 29.77 8.90 8.54
C GLU A 128 30.82 7.84 8.16
N ALA A 129 30.37 6.64 7.79
CA ALA A 129 31.26 5.56 7.38
C ALA A 129 32.11 5.96 6.18
N LEU A 130 31.52 6.61 5.18
CA LEU A 130 32.24 7.12 4.02
C LEU A 130 33.18 8.26 4.38
N ALA A 131 32.77 9.21 5.23
CA ALA A 131 33.63 10.30 5.68
C ALA A 131 34.84 9.82 6.51
N VAL A 132 34.70 8.71 7.23
CA VAL A 132 35.80 8.08 7.99
C VAL A 132 36.72 7.26 7.10
N ASN A 133 36.15 6.45 6.22
CA ASN A 133 36.90 5.40 5.51
C ASN A 133 37.30 5.80 4.09
N THR A 134 36.70 6.84 3.53
CA THR A 134 36.93 7.30 2.15
C THR A 134 37.19 8.79 2.14
N ARG A 135 38.14 9.21 1.31
CA ARG A 135 38.31 10.64 1.04
C ARG A 135 37.23 11.05 0.04
N ILE A 136 36.27 11.87 0.46
CA ILE A 136 35.27 12.49 -0.41
C ILE A 136 35.52 14.00 -0.43
N ASP A 137 35.81 14.56 -1.60
CA ASP A 137 36.04 15.99 -1.76
C ASP A 137 34.71 16.74 -1.98
N ILE A 138 33.73 16.14 -2.68
CA ILE A 138 32.43 16.74 -3.01
C ILE A 138 31.29 15.83 -2.54
N TRP A 139 30.35 16.38 -1.79
CA TRP A 139 29.13 15.67 -1.40
C TRP A 139 27.93 16.20 -2.18
N SER A 140 27.11 15.33 -2.73
CA SER A 140 25.79 15.67 -3.29
C SER A 140 24.73 15.04 -2.41
N MET A 141 23.89 15.86 -1.78
CA MET A 141 22.94 15.39 -0.78
C MET A 141 21.53 15.93 -1.01
N VAL A 142 20.54 15.08 -0.72
CA VAL A 142 19.16 15.53 -0.52
C VAL A 142 19.08 16.47 0.70
N PRO A 143 18.16 17.47 0.71
CA PRO A 143 18.11 18.48 1.76
C PRO A 143 17.93 17.90 3.16
N SER A 144 17.11 16.84 3.30
CA SER A 144 16.88 16.16 4.57
C SER A 144 18.16 15.61 5.20
N LEU A 145 19.08 15.09 4.38
CA LEU A 145 20.36 14.53 4.85
C LEU A 145 21.34 15.65 5.23
N VAL A 146 21.27 16.82 4.58
CA VAL A 146 22.03 18.01 4.98
C VAL A 146 21.50 18.58 6.30
N ASP A 147 20.18 18.58 6.49
CA ASP A 147 19.55 19.02 7.74
C ASP A 147 19.91 18.08 8.91
N GLU A 148 19.80 16.76 8.69
CA GLU A 148 20.21 15.72 9.66
C GLU A 148 21.72 15.82 10.01
N LEU A 149 22.57 16.14 9.03
CA LEU A 149 23.99 16.39 9.27
C LEU A 149 24.20 17.62 10.19
N GLY A 150 23.39 18.67 10.04
CA GLY A 150 23.42 19.86 10.89
C GLY A 150 22.96 19.60 12.33
N GLU A 151 22.24 18.51 12.54
CA GLU A 151 21.79 18.00 13.84
C GLU A 151 22.75 16.97 14.44
N THR A 152 23.76 16.55 13.66
CA THR A 152 24.75 15.53 14.06
C THR A 152 26.18 16.09 14.06
N PRO A 153 26.58 16.94 15.03
CA PRO A 153 27.89 17.59 15.06
C PRO A 153 29.08 16.63 14.98
N GLY A 154 28.95 15.43 15.56
CA GLY A 154 29.97 14.38 15.52
C GLY A 154 30.31 13.93 14.10
N VAL A 155 29.29 13.70 13.27
CA VAL A 155 29.45 13.32 11.85
C VAL A 155 29.85 14.54 11.01
N MET A 156 29.18 15.68 11.20
CA MET A 156 29.49 16.93 10.50
C MET A 156 30.97 17.32 10.61
N SER A 157 31.56 17.17 11.80
CA SER A 157 32.98 17.49 12.01
C SER A 157 33.93 16.66 11.15
N LYS A 158 33.54 15.44 10.75
CA LYS A 158 34.34 14.53 9.92
C LYS A 158 34.37 14.95 8.46
N LEU A 159 33.36 15.69 8.00
CA LEU A 159 33.29 16.21 6.63
C LEU A 159 34.11 17.49 6.45
N LYS A 160 34.70 18.05 7.50
CA LYS A 160 35.45 19.32 7.45
C LYS A 160 36.62 19.34 6.44
N SER A 161 37.16 18.16 6.09
CA SER A 161 38.24 18.02 5.09
C SER A 161 37.75 18.07 3.65
N SER A 162 36.44 17.88 3.40
CA SER A 162 35.81 17.98 2.10
C SER A 162 35.65 19.44 1.66
N LYS A 163 35.52 19.67 0.36
CA LYS A 163 35.44 21.02 -0.23
C LYS A 163 34.09 21.67 0.05
N PHE A 164 33.00 21.00 -0.34
CA PHE A 164 31.65 21.51 -0.23
C PHE A 164 30.59 20.40 -0.35
N ILE A 165 29.36 20.75 0.05
CA ILE A 165 28.14 19.97 -0.15
C ILE A 165 27.26 20.69 -1.16
N CYS A 166 26.83 20.00 -2.22
CA CYS A 166 25.76 20.41 -3.10
C CYS A 166 24.43 19.91 -2.52
N ALA A 167 23.60 20.83 -2.03
CA ALA A 167 22.24 20.54 -1.59
C ALA A 167 21.27 20.91 -2.71
N SER A 168 20.41 19.99 -3.14
CA SER A 168 19.47 20.23 -4.24
C SER A 168 18.22 19.34 -4.18
N GLY A 169 17.22 19.59 -5.02
CA GLY A 169 16.00 18.77 -5.09
C GLY A 169 14.88 19.15 -4.12
N GLY A 170 15.12 20.12 -3.24
CA GLY A 170 14.12 20.68 -2.32
C GLY A 170 14.68 21.81 -1.46
N PRO A 171 13.85 22.48 -0.63
CA PRO A 171 14.31 23.52 0.27
C PRO A 171 15.16 22.94 1.40
N VAL A 172 16.19 23.68 1.82
CA VAL A 172 17.05 23.38 2.97
C VAL A 172 16.69 24.23 4.18
N SER A 173 16.89 23.72 5.40
CA SER A 173 16.69 24.51 6.62
C SER A 173 17.78 25.58 6.76
N PRO A 174 17.44 26.88 6.87
CA PRO A 174 18.45 27.91 7.10
C PRO A 174 19.16 27.76 8.46
N VAL A 175 18.54 27.04 9.41
CA VAL A 175 19.10 26.78 10.73
C VAL A 175 20.04 25.58 10.70
N SER A 176 19.55 24.42 10.27
CA SER A 176 20.34 23.17 10.33
C SER A 176 21.43 23.15 9.26
N ALA A 177 21.10 23.38 7.99
CA ALA A 177 22.12 23.52 6.94
C ALA A 177 22.99 24.78 7.11
N GLY A 178 22.53 25.78 7.87
CA GLY A 178 23.35 26.92 8.30
C GLY A 178 24.53 26.50 9.17
N LYS A 179 24.28 25.65 10.19
CA LYS A 179 25.34 25.05 11.02
C LYS A 179 26.31 24.22 10.19
N VAL A 180 25.79 23.47 9.21
CA VAL A 180 26.65 22.73 8.26
C VAL A 180 27.52 23.70 7.48
N ASN A 181 26.95 24.79 6.93
CA ASN A 181 27.68 25.81 6.18
C ASN A 181 28.77 26.52 7.00
N GLU A 182 28.69 26.52 8.34
CA GLU A 182 29.78 27.01 9.20
C GLU A 182 30.99 26.05 9.22
N VAL A 183 30.76 24.74 9.10
CA VAL A 183 31.81 23.71 9.15
C VAL A 183 32.35 23.37 7.75
N ILE A 184 31.47 23.06 6.81
CA ILE A 184 31.76 22.71 5.41
C ILE A 184 30.89 23.57 4.50
N ARG A 185 31.45 24.10 3.40
CA ARG A 185 30.71 24.98 2.48
C ARG A 185 29.47 24.28 1.93
N VAL A 186 28.27 24.86 2.10
CA VAL A 186 27.04 24.39 1.43
C VAL A 186 26.78 25.25 0.20
N LEU A 187 26.57 24.59 -0.94
CA LEU A 187 26.10 25.17 -2.19
C LEU A 187 24.65 24.76 -2.38
N ASN A 188 23.73 25.71 -2.20
CA ASN A 188 22.31 25.50 -2.44
C ASN A 188 22.03 25.64 -3.95
N LEU A 189 21.64 24.55 -4.60
CA LEU A 189 21.44 24.48 -6.05
C LEU A 189 19.98 24.19 -6.37
N THR A 190 19.46 24.83 -7.43
CA THR A 190 18.12 24.57 -7.94
C THR A 190 18.14 24.14 -9.41
N GLY A 191 17.19 23.28 -9.77
CA GLY A 191 17.06 22.71 -11.10
C GLY A 191 15.73 21.98 -11.27
N THR A 192 15.45 21.55 -12.49
CA THR A 192 14.24 20.79 -12.86
C THR A 192 14.63 19.54 -13.63
N THR A 193 13.79 18.49 -13.63
CA THR A 193 14.06 17.29 -14.43
C THR A 193 14.08 17.60 -15.93
N GLU A 194 13.30 18.59 -16.35
CA GLU A 194 13.15 19.03 -17.73
C GLU A 194 14.24 20.02 -18.18
N GLY A 195 14.95 20.67 -17.25
CA GLY A 195 15.92 21.72 -17.56
C GLY A 195 17.30 21.57 -16.92
N LEU A 196 17.51 20.55 -16.09
CA LEU A 196 18.72 20.30 -15.30
C LEU A 196 19.08 21.50 -14.40
N PHE A 197 20.38 21.74 -14.16
CA PHE A 197 20.88 22.87 -13.36
C PHE A 197 21.15 24.10 -14.24
N ILE A 198 20.20 25.03 -14.30
CA ILE A 198 20.27 26.19 -15.19
C ILE A 198 20.93 27.39 -14.48
N GLY A 199 22.14 27.75 -14.90
CA GLY A 199 22.76 29.03 -14.58
C GLY A 199 23.04 29.33 -13.09
N ASN A 200 23.17 28.32 -12.23
CA ASN A 200 23.50 28.53 -10.80
C ASN A 200 24.90 29.14 -10.62
N LEU A 201 25.01 30.19 -9.80
CA LEU A 201 26.27 30.83 -9.40
C LEU A 201 26.55 30.59 -7.92
N ILE A 202 27.83 30.68 -7.52
CA ILE A 202 28.26 30.54 -6.13
C ILE A 202 28.17 31.91 -5.44
N PRO A 203 27.18 32.16 -4.56
CA PRO A 203 27.16 33.38 -3.77
C PRO A 203 28.30 33.41 -2.74
N PRO A 204 28.57 34.55 -2.08
CA PRO A 204 29.45 34.61 -0.91
C PRO A 204 29.03 33.62 0.20
N ARG A 205 29.93 33.35 1.17
CA ARG A 205 29.68 32.29 2.16
C ARG A 205 28.51 32.60 3.08
N GLU A 206 28.41 33.85 3.47
CA GLU A 206 27.35 34.45 4.27
C GLU A 206 25.98 34.41 3.59
N ASP A 207 25.94 34.39 2.26
CA ASP A 207 24.71 34.40 1.47
C ASP A 207 24.32 33.01 0.95
N TRP A 208 24.91 31.93 1.48
CA TRP A 208 24.77 30.54 0.99
C TRP A 208 23.34 30.06 0.76
N PHE A 209 22.39 30.60 1.54
CA PHE A 209 20.97 30.27 1.45
C PHE A 209 20.30 30.86 0.20
N TRP A 210 20.82 31.98 -0.31
CA TRP A 210 20.26 32.72 -1.42
C TRP A 210 20.84 32.25 -2.75
N PHE A 211 19.96 32.04 -3.73
CA PHE A 211 20.34 31.72 -5.09
C PHE A 211 20.78 32.97 -5.85
N CYS A 212 21.83 32.81 -6.65
CA CYS A 212 22.20 33.78 -7.68
C CYS A 212 22.25 33.06 -9.02
N PHE A 213 21.71 33.70 -10.06
CA PHE A 213 21.59 33.11 -11.39
C PHE A 213 22.35 33.92 -12.42
N HIS A 214 23.02 33.22 -13.33
CA HIS A 214 23.71 33.83 -14.45
C HIS A 214 22.69 34.41 -15.45
N PRO A 215 22.90 35.61 -16.02
CA PRO A 215 21.96 36.21 -16.97
C PRO A 215 21.60 35.32 -18.17
N TYR A 216 22.51 34.43 -18.58
CA TYR A 216 22.25 33.46 -19.65
C TYR A 216 21.15 32.45 -19.32
N SER A 217 20.76 32.30 -18.04
CA SER A 217 19.62 31.47 -17.64
C SER A 217 18.30 32.00 -18.21
N GLY A 218 18.21 33.29 -18.55
CA GLY A 218 16.99 33.94 -19.03
C GLY A 218 15.88 33.98 -17.98
N PHE A 219 16.24 33.89 -16.69
CA PHE A 219 15.27 33.94 -15.60
C PHE A 219 14.72 35.36 -15.40
N GLU A 220 13.39 35.45 -15.36
CA GLU A 220 12.65 36.63 -14.93
C GLU A 220 11.92 36.31 -13.63
N PHE A 221 12.11 37.17 -12.63
CA PHE A 221 11.36 37.12 -11.39
C PHE A 221 10.32 38.24 -11.41
N LYS A 222 9.10 37.91 -11.84
CA LYS A 222 8.01 38.86 -12.01
C LYS A 222 7.32 39.11 -10.68
N GLN A 223 7.28 40.36 -10.23
CA GLN A 223 6.62 40.68 -8.97
C GLN A 223 5.11 40.42 -9.06
N VAL A 224 4.61 39.59 -8.15
CA VAL A 224 3.18 39.26 -8.02
C VAL A 224 2.55 39.88 -6.77
N GLU A 225 3.35 40.08 -5.71
CA GLU A 225 2.96 40.76 -4.47
C GLU A 225 4.15 41.56 -3.91
N PRO A 226 3.97 42.45 -2.90
CA PRO A 226 5.10 43.04 -2.18
C PRO A 226 6.07 41.94 -1.68
N ASP A 227 7.33 42.02 -2.09
CA ASP A 227 8.40 41.07 -1.76
C ASP A 227 8.16 39.60 -2.18
N THR A 228 7.27 39.36 -3.15
CA THR A 228 7.02 38.04 -3.75
C THR A 228 7.12 38.12 -5.27
N TYR A 229 7.92 37.24 -5.86
CA TYR A 229 8.20 37.21 -7.29
C TYR A 229 8.01 35.81 -7.85
N GLU A 230 7.28 35.68 -8.94
CA GLU A 230 7.07 34.43 -9.64
C GLU A 230 8.19 34.19 -10.67
N HIS A 231 8.68 32.95 -10.74
CA HIS A 231 9.83 32.58 -11.55
C HIS A 231 9.43 32.10 -12.96
N LEU A 232 9.88 32.84 -13.96
CA LEU A 232 9.76 32.51 -15.38
C LEU A 232 11.13 32.36 -16.02
N VAL A 233 11.21 31.58 -17.10
CA VAL A 233 12.38 31.48 -17.96
C VAL A 233 12.01 31.88 -19.39
N HIS A 234 12.84 32.71 -20.01
CA HIS A 234 12.69 33.16 -21.40
C HIS A 234 13.86 32.71 -22.24
N ARG A 235 13.57 32.22 -23.44
CA ARG A 235 14.58 31.82 -24.41
C ARG A 235 15.39 33.05 -24.85
N ASN A 236 16.72 32.98 -24.75
CA ASN A 236 17.65 34.04 -25.18
C ASN A 236 18.65 33.51 -26.22
N GLU A 237 19.56 34.34 -26.76
CA GLU A 237 20.54 33.86 -27.76
C GLU A 237 21.49 32.75 -27.26
N HIS A 238 21.62 32.60 -25.94
CA HIS A 238 22.49 31.62 -25.28
C HIS A 238 21.79 30.28 -25.01
N TRP A 239 20.51 30.17 -25.32
CA TRP A 239 19.69 28.99 -25.05
C TRP A 239 20.30 27.65 -25.52
N PRO A 240 20.94 27.55 -26.71
CA PRO A 240 21.40 26.26 -27.21
C PRO A 240 22.44 25.60 -26.29
N LEU A 241 23.21 26.41 -25.55
CA LEU A 241 24.24 25.92 -24.65
C LEU A 241 23.81 25.93 -23.18
N PHE A 242 22.96 26.87 -22.75
CA PHE A 242 22.80 27.13 -21.31
C PHE A 242 21.36 27.01 -20.79
N GLN A 243 20.36 26.80 -21.65
CA GLN A 243 18.96 26.68 -21.24
C GLN A 243 18.37 25.31 -21.62
N GLY A 244 18.74 24.28 -20.85
CA GLY A 244 18.30 22.89 -21.06
C GLY A 244 16.79 22.73 -21.27
N ILE A 245 15.98 23.52 -20.54
CA ILE A 245 14.52 23.48 -20.63
C ILE A 245 13.97 23.63 -22.05
N PHE A 246 14.70 24.32 -22.94
CA PHE A 246 14.32 24.54 -24.32
C PHE A 246 14.80 23.45 -25.29
N HIS A 247 15.68 22.55 -24.86
CA HIS A 247 15.92 21.28 -25.56
C HIS A 247 14.77 20.30 -25.31
N THR A 248 14.19 20.33 -24.09
CA THR A 248 13.01 19.53 -23.74
C THR A 248 11.72 20.08 -24.35
N PHE A 249 11.59 21.41 -24.39
CA PHE A 249 10.44 22.12 -24.96
C PHE A 249 10.86 23.07 -26.10
N PRO A 250 11.29 22.52 -27.25
CA PRO A 250 11.85 23.30 -28.37
C PRO A 250 10.87 24.31 -28.98
N GLU A 251 9.57 24.09 -28.83
CA GLU A 251 8.51 24.97 -29.33
C GLU A 251 8.20 26.17 -28.42
N LYS A 252 8.67 26.17 -27.17
CA LYS A 252 8.37 27.23 -26.20
C LYS A 252 9.40 28.36 -26.25
N GLN A 253 8.92 29.60 -26.12
CA GLN A 253 9.78 30.79 -25.97
C GLN A 253 9.87 31.26 -24.51
N SER A 254 8.88 30.91 -23.70
CA SER A 254 8.84 31.23 -22.27
C SER A 254 8.10 30.14 -21.51
N ILE A 255 8.54 29.85 -20.29
CA ILE A 255 7.94 28.86 -19.39
C ILE A 255 7.86 29.47 -18.00
N ASN A 256 6.69 29.36 -17.37
CA ASN A 256 6.50 29.70 -15.96
C ASN A 256 6.76 28.45 -15.11
N PHE A 257 7.75 28.50 -14.22
CA PHE A 257 8.05 27.38 -13.33
C PHE A 257 7.02 27.24 -12.20
N LYS A 258 6.26 28.31 -11.91
CA LYS A 258 5.29 28.45 -10.81
C LYS A 258 5.93 28.43 -9.41
N ASP A 259 7.22 28.71 -9.35
CA ASP A 259 7.95 28.90 -8.10
C ASP A 259 7.92 30.37 -7.68
N LEU A 260 7.70 30.60 -6.39
CA LEU A 260 7.74 31.93 -5.79
C LEU A 260 9.07 32.14 -5.09
N TYR A 261 9.64 33.33 -5.27
CA TYR A 261 10.89 33.77 -4.69
C TYR A 261 10.70 35.10 -3.95
N MET A 262 11.58 35.35 -2.99
CA MET A 262 11.79 36.67 -2.40
C MET A 262 13.16 37.20 -2.82
N ARG A 263 13.22 38.52 -3.07
CA ARG A 263 14.47 39.21 -3.38
C ARG A 263 15.20 39.59 -2.08
N HIS A 264 16.52 39.47 -2.06
CA HIS A 264 17.31 39.87 -0.90
C HIS A 264 17.16 41.38 -0.64
N PRO A 265 16.97 41.83 0.62
CA PRO A 265 16.63 43.23 0.94
C PRO A 265 17.65 44.26 0.44
N THR A 266 18.94 43.91 0.39
CA THR A 266 20.05 44.81 0.01
C THR A 266 20.86 44.36 -1.20
N LYS A 267 20.61 43.16 -1.74
CA LYS A 267 21.42 42.55 -2.82
C LYS A 267 20.45 42.08 -3.94
N PRO A 268 20.11 42.94 -4.90
CA PRO A 268 18.95 42.74 -5.77
C PRO A 268 19.00 41.48 -6.66
N ASN A 269 20.18 40.88 -6.85
CA ASN A 269 20.36 39.67 -7.66
C ASN A 269 20.37 38.37 -6.86
N LEU A 270 20.09 38.44 -5.56
CA LEU A 270 19.96 37.28 -4.69
C LEU A 270 18.48 36.97 -4.42
N TRP A 271 18.13 35.69 -4.57
CA TRP A 271 16.76 35.21 -4.51
C TRP A 271 16.66 34.04 -3.54
N ALA A 272 15.66 34.02 -2.67
CA ALA A 272 15.37 32.86 -1.83
C ALA A 272 14.02 32.26 -2.21
N PHE A 273 13.97 30.94 -2.32
CA PHE A 273 12.73 30.21 -2.61
C PHE A 273 11.74 30.41 -1.46
N LYS A 274 10.49 30.72 -1.79
CA LYS A 274 9.42 31.06 -0.84
C LYS A 274 8.29 30.03 -0.82
N GLY A 275 8.09 29.29 -1.92
CA GLY A 275 7.01 28.32 -2.05
C GLY A 275 6.50 28.25 -3.49
N ARG A 276 5.29 27.69 -3.68
CA ARG A 276 4.67 27.55 -4.99
C ARG A 276 3.51 28.53 -5.13
N SER A 277 3.30 29.05 -6.33
CA SER A 277 2.18 29.98 -6.59
C SER A 277 0.81 29.32 -6.41
N ASP A 278 0.74 28.00 -6.57
CA ASP A 278 -0.47 27.21 -6.35
C ASP A 278 -0.94 27.25 -4.87
N ASP A 279 -0.06 27.56 -3.90
CA ASP A 279 -0.40 27.60 -2.46
C ASP A 279 -1.27 28.83 -2.08
N LEU A 280 -1.10 29.96 -2.79
CA LEU A 280 -1.87 31.20 -2.56
C LEU A 280 -3.36 31.05 -2.94
N VAL A 281 -3.67 30.16 -3.89
CA VAL A 281 -5.05 29.86 -4.31
C VAL A 281 -5.83 29.18 -3.19
N THR A 282 -5.15 28.32 -2.42
CA THR A 282 -5.72 27.60 -1.27
C THR A 282 -6.14 28.55 -0.15
N GLU A 283 -5.32 29.56 0.18
CA GLU A 283 -5.64 30.57 1.20
C GLU A 283 -6.81 31.47 0.80
N ALA A 284 -6.84 31.89 -0.46
CA ALA A 284 -7.91 32.74 -0.98
C ALA A 284 -9.27 32.06 -0.86
N PHE A 285 -9.34 30.75 -1.10
CA PHE A 285 -10.56 29.98 -0.95
C PHE A 285 -10.95 29.81 0.52
N ILE A 286 -10.03 29.46 1.41
CA ILE A 286 -10.33 29.29 2.86
C ILE A 286 -10.83 30.61 3.47
N THR A 287 -10.28 31.74 3.05
CA THR A 287 -10.69 33.07 3.53
C THR A 287 -12.15 33.42 3.16
N THR A 288 -12.78 32.70 2.24
CA THR A 288 -14.21 32.91 1.90
C THR A 288 -15.17 32.44 3.00
N HIS A 289 -14.70 31.65 3.97
CA HIS A 289 -15.50 31.22 5.10
C HIS A 289 -15.95 32.42 5.95
N SER A 290 -17.25 32.51 6.24
CA SER A 290 -17.87 33.69 6.87
C SER A 290 -17.32 34.05 8.25
N ALA A 291 -16.73 33.08 8.97
CA ALA A 291 -16.12 33.29 10.27
C ALA A 291 -14.65 33.73 10.22
N ILE A 292 -14.01 33.64 9.06
CA ILE A 292 -12.58 33.91 8.89
C ILE A 292 -12.38 35.37 8.45
N LYS A 293 -11.57 36.10 9.21
CA LYS A 293 -11.15 37.47 8.93
C LYS A 293 -9.88 37.52 8.07
N GLY A 294 -9.11 36.44 8.10
CA GLY A 294 -7.95 36.20 7.24
C GLY A 294 -7.27 34.87 7.58
N CYS A 295 -6.64 34.22 6.61
CA CYS A 295 -5.82 33.03 6.84
C CYS A 295 -4.48 33.12 6.12
N LEU A 296 -3.46 32.41 6.64
CA LEU A 296 -2.13 32.31 6.04
C LEU A 296 -1.59 30.89 6.24
N VAL A 297 -1.09 30.26 5.18
CA VAL A 297 -0.30 29.03 5.25
C VAL A 297 1.10 29.36 5.78
N PHE A 298 1.61 28.55 6.69
CA PHE A 298 2.93 28.69 7.30
C PHE A 298 3.65 27.33 7.36
N GLY A 299 4.91 27.34 7.81
CA GLY A 299 5.70 26.12 7.92
C GLY A 299 6.63 25.82 6.74
N THR A 300 7.04 26.85 5.99
CA THR A 300 8.11 26.71 4.98
C THR A 300 9.35 26.06 5.63
N GLY A 301 9.80 24.93 5.08
CA GLY A 301 10.93 24.15 5.62
C GLY A 301 10.60 23.23 6.81
N LYS A 302 9.31 22.91 7.04
CA LYS A 302 8.86 21.95 8.07
C LYS A 302 8.23 20.69 7.43
N PRO A 303 8.18 19.54 8.14
CA PRO A 303 7.71 18.26 7.58
C PRO A 303 6.25 18.28 7.09
N GLN A 304 5.43 19.17 7.65
CA GLN A 304 4.00 19.31 7.37
C GLN A 304 3.63 20.80 7.28
N ALA A 305 2.86 21.20 6.27
CA ALA A 305 2.38 22.58 6.14
C ALA A 305 1.28 22.89 7.17
N GLY A 306 1.32 24.08 7.76
CA GLY A 306 0.37 24.56 8.77
C GLY A 306 -0.49 25.72 8.26
N LEU A 307 -1.63 25.96 8.88
CA LEU A 307 -2.56 27.04 8.52
C LEU A 307 -2.89 27.91 9.73
N LEU A 308 -2.63 29.22 9.66
CA LEU A 308 -2.94 30.17 10.72
C LEU A 308 -4.19 30.97 10.35
N ILE A 309 -5.23 30.93 11.18
CA ILE A 309 -6.54 31.53 10.93
C ILE A 309 -6.83 32.63 11.95
N GLU A 310 -7.18 33.83 11.48
CA GLU A 310 -7.76 34.90 12.29
C GLU A 310 -9.28 34.90 12.12
N LEU A 311 -10.00 34.82 13.23
CA LEU A 311 -11.47 34.83 13.24
C LEU A 311 -12.03 36.24 13.33
N ASN A 312 -13.27 36.40 12.84
CA ASN A 312 -14.04 37.63 13.00
C ASN A 312 -14.37 37.90 14.49
N ASP A 313 -14.73 36.84 15.23
CA ASP A 313 -14.91 36.88 16.68
C ASP A 313 -13.98 35.85 17.37
N PRO A 314 -12.79 36.26 17.84
CA PRO A 314 -11.83 35.35 18.45
C PRO A 314 -12.22 34.88 19.85
N LEU A 315 -13.26 35.47 20.48
CA LEU A 315 -13.79 35.05 21.79
C LEU A 315 -14.88 33.98 21.67
N HIS A 316 -15.40 33.75 20.47
CA HIS A 316 -16.44 32.77 20.18
C HIS A 316 -15.88 31.58 19.37
N LYS A 317 -14.82 30.94 19.88
CA LYS A 317 -14.26 29.70 19.33
C LYS A 317 -15.01 28.49 19.89
N THR A 318 -16.11 28.11 19.26
CA THR A 318 -16.81 26.85 19.58
C THR A 318 -16.31 25.71 18.69
N ASP A 319 -16.47 24.47 19.13
CA ASP A 319 -16.03 23.31 18.35
C ASP A 319 -16.75 23.23 16.99
N GLU A 320 -18.02 23.61 16.93
CA GLU A 320 -18.81 23.65 15.69
C GLU A 320 -18.25 24.67 14.67
N LEU A 321 -17.71 25.79 15.16
CA LEU A 321 -17.05 26.79 14.32
C LEU A 321 -15.73 26.25 13.75
N LEU A 322 -14.97 25.53 14.58
CA LEU A 322 -13.71 24.91 14.17
C LEU A 322 -13.95 23.79 13.15
N ASP A 323 -15.00 22.98 13.33
CA ASP A 323 -15.44 21.96 12.38
C ASP A 323 -15.84 22.57 11.04
N SER A 324 -16.66 23.62 11.04
CA SER A 324 -17.09 24.29 9.81
C SER A 324 -15.93 24.95 9.04
N ILE A 325 -14.98 25.53 9.77
CA ILE A 325 -13.73 26.03 9.19
C ILE A 325 -12.90 24.89 8.62
N TRP A 326 -12.80 23.76 9.33
CA TRP A 326 -12.06 22.59 8.88
C TRP A 326 -12.65 21.96 7.61
N GLU A 327 -13.98 21.90 7.47
CA GLU A 327 -14.63 21.48 6.22
C GLU A 327 -14.22 22.37 5.03
N THR A 328 -14.13 23.68 5.25
CA THR A 328 -13.66 24.62 4.22
C THR A 328 -12.19 24.39 3.87
N VAL A 329 -11.36 24.06 4.86
CA VAL A 329 -9.96 23.68 4.64
C VAL A 329 -9.86 22.35 3.88
N GLN A 330 -10.72 21.37 4.16
CA GLN A 330 -10.78 20.09 3.42
C GLN A 330 -11.19 20.31 1.96
N GLN A 331 -12.14 21.20 1.70
CA GLN A 331 -12.49 21.61 0.33
C GLN A 331 -11.33 22.35 -0.37
N ALA A 332 -10.60 23.20 0.35
CA ALA A 332 -9.41 23.85 -0.19
C ALA A 332 -8.31 22.82 -0.55
N ASN A 333 -8.09 21.84 0.33
CA ASN A 333 -7.16 20.73 0.12
C ASN A 333 -7.52 19.89 -1.12
N SER A 334 -8.82 19.67 -1.40
CA SER A 334 -9.25 18.89 -2.56
C SER A 334 -9.10 19.62 -3.89
N MET A 335 -9.02 20.95 -3.87
CA MET A 335 -8.75 21.78 -5.05
C MET A 335 -7.25 22.04 -5.28
N SER A 336 -6.43 21.95 -4.24
CA SER A 336 -4.97 22.05 -4.33
C SER A 336 -4.38 20.79 -4.98
N ARG A 337 -3.40 20.97 -5.88
CA ARG A 337 -2.76 19.87 -6.63
C ARG A 337 -1.48 19.34 -5.97
N HIS A 338 -1.13 19.82 -4.77
CA HIS A 338 0.13 19.49 -4.07
C HIS A 338 -0.02 18.48 -2.93
N LYS A 339 1.10 17.81 -2.62
CA LYS A 339 1.26 16.67 -1.69
C LYS A 339 1.05 16.99 -0.20
N ASN A 340 1.15 18.26 0.20
CA ASN A 340 1.01 18.67 1.61
C ASN A 340 -0.41 19.16 1.87
N GLN A 341 -1.36 18.24 2.02
CA GLN A 341 -2.69 18.59 2.51
C GLN A 341 -2.55 19.20 3.90
N LEU A 342 -3.20 20.34 4.14
CA LEU A 342 -3.29 20.93 5.47
C LEU A 342 -4.01 19.93 6.36
N LEU A 343 -3.37 19.48 7.44
CA LEU A 343 -3.95 18.52 8.39
C LEU A 343 -4.64 19.27 9.54
N ARG A 344 -5.66 18.65 10.14
CA ARG A 344 -6.49 19.30 11.17
C ARG A 344 -5.63 19.73 12.35
N ASP A 345 -4.73 18.84 12.75
CA ASP A 345 -3.81 19.07 13.85
C ASP A 345 -2.81 20.19 13.55
N PHE A 346 -2.64 20.57 12.27
CA PHE A 346 -1.74 21.63 11.81
C PHE A 346 -2.46 22.96 11.50
N VAL A 347 -3.72 23.09 11.92
CA VAL A 347 -4.47 24.36 11.92
C VAL A 347 -4.30 25.08 13.27
N ALA A 348 -3.86 26.33 13.21
CA ALA A 348 -3.70 27.21 14.35
C ALA A 348 -4.60 28.45 14.23
N PHE A 349 -4.95 29.05 15.36
CA PHE A 349 -5.81 30.23 15.39
C PHE A 349 -5.11 31.41 16.07
N ALA A 350 -5.24 32.59 15.45
CA ALA A 350 -4.80 33.84 16.01
C ALA A 350 -5.50 34.14 17.35
N THR A 351 -4.85 34.94 18.18
CA THR A 351 -5.35 35.38 19.50
C THR A 351 -5.71 36.86 19.44
N PRO A 352 -6.67 37.34 20.27
CA PRO A 352 -7.13 38.73 20.22
C PRO A 352 -6.03 39.78 20.44
N ASP A 353 -4.98 39.42 21.18
CA ASP A 353 -3.82 40.26 21.49
C ASP A 353 -2.78 40.34 20.36
N LYS A 354 -2.89 39.49 19.32
CA LYS A 354 -1.96 39.42 18.17
C LYS A 354 -2.71 39.39 16.82
N PRO A 355 -3.57 40.36 16.50
CA PRO A 355 -4.31 40.35 15.24
C PRO A 355 -3.39 40.41 14.01
N PHE A 356 -3.89 39.97 12.85
CA PHE A 356 -3.10 40.04 11.62
C PHE A 356 -2.85 41.50 11.22
N PHE A 357 -1.61 41.82 10.86
CA PHE A 357 -1.27 43.13 10.32
C PHE A 357 -1.94 43.33 8.96
N ARG A 358 -2.48 44.52 8.72
CA ARG A 358 -3.15 44.88 7.47
C ARG A 358 -2.61 46.18 6.86
N THR A 359 -2.88 46.38 5.58
CA THR A 359 -2.68 47.66 4.88
C THR A 359 -3.87 48.59 5.10
N ASP A 360 -3.76 49.85 4.70
CA ASP A 360 -4.86 50.83 4.73
C ASP A 360 -6.05 50.42 3.86
N LYS A 361 -5.88 49.41 2.98
CA LYS A 361 -6.90 48.79 2.15
C LYS A 361 -7.50 47.50 2.74
N GLY A 362 -7.14 47.16 3.99
CA GLY A 362 -7.67 45.99 4.70
C GLY A 362 -7.05 44.63 4.35
N THR A 363 -6.10 44.57 3.41
CA THR A 363 -5.40 43.33 3.04
C THR A 363 -4.33 42.93 4.04
N VAL A 364 -4.17 41.61 4.29
CA VAL A 364 -3.21 41.07 5.27
C VAL A 364 -1.77 41.24 4.79
N LYS A 365 -0.91 41.81 5.63
CA LYS A 365 0.54 41.94 5.42
C LYS A 365 1.25 40.65 5.87
N ARG A 366 1.22 39.60 5.02
CA ARG A 366 1.75 38.24 5.30
C ARG A 366 3.08 38.23 6.04
N SER A 367 4.10 38.93 5.53
CA SER A 367 5.45 38.90 6.12
C SER A 367 5.48 39.45 7.55
N ALA A 368 4.80 40.58 7.79
CA ALA A 368 4.71 41.18 9.13
C ALA A 368 3.91 40.28 10.09
N THR A 369 2.82 39.68 9.61
CA THR A 369 1.98 38.76 10.40
C THR A 369 2.73 37.47 10.77
N LEU A 370 3.37 36.80 9.81
CA LEU A 370 4.15 35.59 10.12
C LEU A 370 5.32 35.89 11.06
N LYS A 371 5.93 37.07 10.96
CA LYS A 371 6.98 37.52 11.89
C LYS A 371 6.45 37.75 13.32
N LEU A 372 5.23 38.28 13.47
CA LEU A 372 4.56 38.39 14.78
C LEU A 372 4.31 37.03 15.44
N TYR A 373 4.09 36.01 14.61
CA TYR A 373 3.78 34.64 15.01
C TYR A 373 4.98 33.69 15.01
N ALA A 374 6.20 34.16 14.74
CA ALA A 374 7.39 33.31 14.58
C ALA A 374 7.62 32.36 15.77
N ASP A 375 7.66 32.89 17.00
CA ASP A 375 7.86 32.09 18.22
C ASP A 375 6.70 31.12 18.51
N TYR A 376 5.49 31.44 18.05
CA TYR A 376 4.33 30.56 18.19
C TYR A 376 4.38 29.42 17.17
N ILE A 377 4.72 29.73 15.92
CA ILE A 377 4.90 28.77 14.84
C ILE A 377 6.03 27.80 15.18
N GLU A 378 7.15 28.29 15.72
CA GLU A 378 8.25 27.42 16.15
C GLU A 378 7.81 26.44 17.24
N ARG A 379 7.16 26.93 18.32
CA ARG A 379 6.59 26.08 19.38
C ARG A 379 5.51 25.11 18.87
N PHE A 380 4.68 25.55 17.93
CA PHE A 380 3.63 24.76 17.32
C PHE A 380 4.18 23.54 16.57
N TYR A 381 5.33 23.71 15.91
CA TYR A 381 6.05 22.62 15.25
C TYR A 381 6.84 21.77 16.24
N SER A 382 7.54 22.38 17.21
CA SER A 382 8.27 21.63 18.25
C SER A 382 7.32 20.70 19.02
N SER A 383 6.14 21.18 19.40
CA SER A 383 5.12 20.35 20.09
C SER A 383 4.45 19.30 19.20
N ARG A 384 4.87 19.14 17.94
CA ARG A 384 4.29 18.17 16.97
C ARG A 384 5.37 17.32 16.31
N SER A 385 6.61 17.81 16.24
CA SER A 385 7.81 16.99 16.01
C SER A 385 8.12 16.14 17.23
N ASP A 386 7.89 16.68 18.43
CA ASP A 386 8.18 15.99 19.69
C ASP A 386 7.03 15.06 20.13
N ASP A 387 5.82 15.19 19.53
CA ASP A 387 4.63 14.40 19.89
C ASP A 387 4.22 13.33 18.85
N ILE A 388 4.95 13.18 17.72
CA ILE A 388 4.76 12.05 16.78
C ILE A 388 6.02 11.17 16.70
N GLY A 389 7.13 11.66 17.26
CA GLY A 389 8.34 10.90 17.55
C GLY A 389 8.38 10.46 19.00
N GLY A 390 7.44 9.60 19.40
CA GLY A 390 7.81 8.59 20.37
C GLY A 390 8.91 7.75 19.72
N THR A 391 10.18 8.12 19.90
CA THR A 391 11.33 7.27 19.64
C THR A 391 11.14 5.99 20.43
N PHE A 392 10.60 4.99 19.76
CA PHE A 392 10.92 3.63 20.09
C PHE A 392 12.29 3.41 19.49
N ASP A 393 13.29 3.65 20.33
CA ASP A 393 14.68 3.32 20.09
C ASP A 393 14.77 1.80 19.93
N PHE A 394 14.45 1.32 18.72
CA PHE A 394 14.19 -0.08 18.40
C PHE A 394 15.49 -0.88 18.35
N ASP A 395 16.08 -1.04 19.53
CA ASP A 395 17.25 -1.83 19.82
C ASP A 395 17.00 -3.31 19.50
N MET A 396 17.70 -3.78 18.46
CA MET A 396 17.67 -5.16 17.95
C MET A 396 18.85 -6.00 18.45
N SER A 397 19.67 -5.45 19.37
CA SER A 397 20.90 -6.09 19.84
C SER A 397 20.65 -7.33 20.71
N SER A 398 19.46 -7.45 21.30
CA SER A 398 19.07 -8.60 22.10
C SER A 398 17.56 -8.84 22.01
N THR A 399 17.13 -10.09 22.20
CA THR A 399 15.70 -10.44 22.21
C THR A 399 14.89 -9.63 23.23
N HIS A 400 15.51 -9.26 24.35
CA HIS A 400 14.88 -8.47 25.41
C HIS A 400 14.74 -6.98 25.03
N SER A 401 15.69 -6.45 24.26
CA SER A 401 15.60 -5.10 23.71
C SER A 401 14.52 -5.01 22.64
N ILE A 402 14.35 -6.04 21.82
CA ILE A 402 13.29 -6.08 20.81
C ILE A 402 11.92 -6.17 21.51
N GLU A 403 11.81 -6.98 22.56
CA GLU A 403 10.62 -7.03 23.43
C GLU A 403 10.27 -5.67 24.00
N ASP A 404 11.24 -4.97 24.58
CA ASP A 404 11.02 -3.66 25.14
C ASP A 404 10.58 -2.66 24.08
N ASN A 405 11.04 -2.77 22.84
CA ASN A 405 10.65 -1.84 21.79
C ASN A 405 9.32 -2.18 21.11
N VAL A 406 9.02 -3.46 20.91
CA VAL A 406 7.70 -3.92 20.51
C VAL A 406 6.66 -3.50 21.56
N ARG A 407 6.95 -3.66 22.86
CA ARG A 407 6.05 -3.23 23.95
C ARG A 407 5.70 -1.76 23.83
N LYS A 408 6.72 -0.96 23.62
CA LYS A 408 6.67 0.49 23.67
C LYS A 408 5.95 1.00 22.40
N ILE A 409 6.23 0.43 21.21
CA ILE A 409 5.45 0.69 19.98
C ILE A 409 3.96 0.40 20.20
N LEU A 410 3.63 -0.77 20.75
CA LEU A 410 2.24 -1.17 20.95
C LEU A 410 1.54 -0.31 22.02
N ALA A 411 2.27 0.09 23.06
CA ALA A 411 1.78 0.98 24.11
C ALA A 411 1.51 2.42 23.65
N SER A 412 2.16 2.88 22.56
CA SER A 412 1.89 4.20 21.97
C SER A 412 0.46 4.34 21.45
N SER A 413 -0.15 3.23 21.07
CA SER A 413 -1.50 3.16 20.55
C SER A 413 -2.49 2.64 21.60
N LEU A 414 -2.04 1.77 22.51
CA LEU A 414 -2.84 1.14 23.56
C LEU A 414 -2.08 1.12 24.89
N PRO A 415 -2.31 2.11 25.77
CA PRO A 415 -1.50 2.33 26.98
C PRO A 415 -1.40 1.13 27.94
N ASP A 416 -2.44 0.28 28.00
CA ASP A 416 -2.49 -0.88 28.91
C ASP A 416 -1.47 -1.97 28.59
N ILE A 417 -0.85 -1.93 27.40
CA ILE A 417 0.21 -2.85 26.99
C ILE A 417 1.53 -2.57 27.72
N GLN A 418 1.70 -1.36 28.26
CA GLN A 418 2.96 -0.94 28.88
C GLN A 418 3.29 -1.69 30.19
N GLU A 419 2.27 -2.09 30.95
CA GLU A 419 2.43 -2.84 32.22
C GLU A 419 2.17 -4.34 32.11
N ALA A 420 1.80 -4.82 30.92
CA ALA A 420 1.50 -6.22 30.72
C ALA A 420 2.77 -7.07 30.61
N SER A 421 2.67 -8.35 31.00
CA SER A 421 3.78 -9.30 30.85
C SER A 421 4.14 -9.45 29.35
N ALA A 422 5.42 -9.71 29.04
CA ALA A 422 5.88 -9.96 27.67
C ALA A 422 5.13 -11.12 26.99
N ASP A 423 4.63 -12.06 27.81
CA ASP A 423 3.85 -13.23 27.41
C ASP A 423 2.34 -12.95 27.41
N THR A 424 1.90 -11.75 27.77
CA THR A 424 0.48 -11.38 27.75
C THR A 424 0.02 -11.21 26.32
N ASP A 425 -1.13 -11.82 26.02
CA ASP A 425 -1.79 -11.72 24.74
C ASP A 425 -2.21 -10.26 24.45
N LEU A 426 -1.59 -9.68 23.43
CA LEU A 426 -1.74 -8.32 22.94
C LEU A 426 -3.17 -7.99 22.52
N PHE A 427 -3.95 -8.99 22.14
CA PHE A 427 -5.35 -8.78 21.77
C PHE A 427 -6.27 -8.88 22.99
N ALA A 428 -5.87 -9.60 24.04
CA ALA A 428 -6.50 -9.46 25.37
C ALA A 428 -6.20 -8.07 25.98
N LEU A 429 -5.01 -7.52 25.67
CA LEU A 429 -4.60 -6.11 25.83
C LEU A 429 -4.95 -5.26 24.63
N ARG A 430 -5.98 -5.74 23.92
CA ARG A 430 -6.89 -4.82 23.32
C ARG A 430 -6.37 -4.22 21.98
N LEU A 431 -5.30 -4.80 21.42
CA LEU A 431 -4.69 -4.45 20.13
C LEU A 431 -5.55 -4.81 18.95
N ASP A 432 -6.08 -3.81 18.25
CA ASP A 432 -7.04 -4.03 17.19
C ASP A 432 -6.47 -4.26 15.76
N SER A 433 -7.28 -4.57 14.74
CA SER A 433 -6.80 -4.82 13.37
C SER A 433 -6.16 -3.59 12.71
N LEU A 434 -6.65 -2.39 13.02
CA LEU A 434 -6.06 -1.12 12.60
C LEU A 434 -4.82 -0.82 13.42
N GLY A 435 -4.84 -1.10 14.72
CA GLY A 435 -3.71 -1.04 15.64
C GLY A 435 -2.57 -1.97 15.20
N ALA A 436 -2.88 -3.19 14.76
CA ALA A 436 -1.91 -4.12 14.20
C ALA A 436 -1.32 -3.60 12.87
N PHE A 437 -2.14 -2.97 12.02
CA PHE A 437 -1.67 -2.37 10.77
C PHE A 437 -0.78 -1.15 11.02
N ALA A 438 -1.16 -0.28 11.97
CA ALA A 438 -0.41 0.89 12.38
C ALA A 438 0.89 0.50 13.08
N ALA A 439 0.84 -0.46 14.00
CA ALA A 439 2.00 -1.03 14.67
C ALA A 439 2.98 -1.63 13.65
N ILE A 440 2.50 -2.38 12.65
CA ILE A 440 3.36 -2.88 11.58
C ILE A 440 3.92 -1.80 10.71
N LYS A 441 3.17 -0.74 10.39
CA LYS A 441 3.69 0.39 9.64
C LYS A 441 4.85 1.05 10.39
N THR A 442 4.73 1.19 11.72
CA THR A 442 5.77 1.73 12.60
C THR A 442 6.93 0.74 12.80
N ILE A 443 6.66 -0.57 12.96
CA ILE A 443 7.68 -1.62 13.04
C ILE A 443 8.44 -1.72 11.71
N ARG A 444 7.78 -1.67 10.54
CA ARG A 444 8.44 -1.60 9.22
C ARG A 444 9.37 -0.39 9.13
N ALA A 445 8.90 0.76 9.59
CA ALA A 445 9.67 1.99 9.60
C ALA A 445 10.84 1.96 10.61
N ALA A 446 10.69 1.25 11.73
CA ALA A 446 11.71 1.13 12.79
C ALA A 446 12.73 0.01 12.52
N THR A 447 12.35 -1.06 11.81
CA THR A 447 13.17 -2.26 11.59
C THR A 447 13.75 -2.37 10.17
N GLY A 448 13.20 -1.65 9.18
CA GLY A 448 13.65 -1.68 7.79
C GLY A 448 13.22 -2.92 6.99
N LEU A 449 12.38 -3.80 7.55
CA LEU A 449 11.98 -5.09 6.97
C LEU A 449 11.02 -5.02 5.76
N GLY A 450 10.54 -3.84 5.35
CA GLY A 450 9.69 -3.69 4.15
C GLY A 450 8.42 -4.57 4.15
N ASP A 451 8.06 -5.19 3.03
CA ASP A 451 6.90 -6.10 2.94
C ASP A 451 7.14 -7.49 3.55
N GLN A 452 8.37 -7.79 3.98
CA GLN A 452 8.72 -9.05 4.65
C GLN A 452 8.10 -9.15 6.04
N ILE A 453 7.92 -8.01 6.72
CA ILE A 453 7.09 -7.92 7.93
C ILE A 453 5.75 -7.25 7.58
N GLY A 454 4.66 -7.58 8.26
CA GLY A 454 3.29 -7.24 7.83
C GLY A 454 2.29 -7.44 8.96
N PRO A 455 1.03 -6.93 8.89
CA PRO A 455 0.00 -7.03 9.95
C PRO A 455 -0.11 -8.45 10.49
N ARG A 456 0.15 -9.32 9.53
CA ARG A 456 0.50 -10.68 9.71
C ARG A 456 1.27 -11.09 10.96
N HIS A 457 2.50 -10.64 11.05
CA HIS A 457 3.44 -11.10 12.05
C HIS A 457 3.01 -10.71 13.47
N ILE A 458 2.01 -9.82 13.62
CA ILE A 458 1.42 -9.46 14.91
C ILE A 458 0.37 -10.46 15.39
N TYR A 459 -0.61 -10.86 14.56
CA TYR A 459 -1.53 -11.94 15.02
C TYR A 459 -0.83 -13.29 15.12
N ALA A 460 0.43 -13.35 14.70
CA ALA A 460 1.23 -14.56 14.71
C ALA A 460 1.82 -14.75 16.02
N ASN A 461 2.20 -13.65 16.58
CA ASN A 461 3.05 -13.60 17.68
C ASN A 461 2.28 -12.68 18.60
N PRO A 462 1.16 -13.19 19.15
CA PRO A 462 0.19 -12.35 19.83
C PRO A 462 0.75 -11.87 21.17
N THR A 463 2.01 -12.16 21.49
CA THR A 463 2.70 -11.66 22.66
C THR A 463 3.91 -10.83 22.22
N ILE A 464 4.29 -9.87 23.05
CA ILE A 464 5.45 -9.00 22.81
C ILE A 464 6.70 -9.87 22.61
N ALA A 465 6.85 -10.93 23.41
CA ALA A 465 7.96 -11.88 23.33
C ALA A 465 8.06 -12.58 21.98
N SER A 466 6.96 -13.20 21.54
CA SER A 466 6.95 -13.92 20.27
C SER A 466 7.16 -12.98 19.07
N LEU A 467 6.61 -11.76 19.12
CA LEU A 467 6.64 -10.82 17.98
C LEU A 467 8.04 -10.29 17.76
N SER A 468 8.72 -10.02 18.87
CA SER A 468 10.11 -9.61 18.93
C SER A 468 11.06 -10.68 18.42
N GLY A 469 10.80 -11.94 18.79
CA GLY A 469 11.54 -13.08 18.25
C GLY A 469 11.43 -13.19 16.73
N THR A 470 10.22 -13.03 16.19
CA THR A 470 9.99 -13.08 14.73
C THR A 470 10.62 -11.91 13.98
N ILE A 471 10.56 -10.69 14.55
CA ILE A 471 11.22 -9.50 14.01
C ILE A 471 12.75 -9.69 13.92
N ALA A 472 13.37 -10.31 14.92
CA ALA A 472 14.80 -10.64 14.91
C ALA A 472 15.14 -11.67 13.81
N LEU A 473 14.30 -12.69 13.64
CA LEU A 473 14.50 -13.79 12.69
C LEU A 473 14.37 -13.28 11.24
N LEU A 474 13.36 -12.46 10.97
CA LEU A 474 13.19 -11.73 9.70
C LEU A 474 14.40 -10.84 9.36
N ALA A 475 14.93 -10.10 10.34
CA ALA A 475 16.08 -9.22 10.14
C ALA A 475 17.37 -10.00 9.84
N ALA A 476 17.52 -11.21 10.38
CA ALA A 476 18.62 -12.12 10.08
C ALA A 476 18.47 -12.83 8.71
N GLU A 477 17.25 -13.15 8.29
CA GLU A 477 16.98 -13.80 6.99
C GLU A 477 17.06 -12.83 5.82
N ALA A 478 16.62 -11.58 6.01
CA ALA A 478 16.85 -10.49 5.05
C ALA A 478 18.35 -10.24 4.81
N GLN A 479 19.16 -10.47 5.86
CA GLN A 479 20.62 -10.43 5.81
C GLN A 479 21.24 -11.66 5.12
N SER A 480 20.66 -12.87 5.22
CA SER A 480 21.21 -14.10 4.59
C SER A 480 20.73 -14.35 3.15
N ALA A 481 19.51 -13.95 2.79
CA ALA A 481 19.00 -14.06 1.41
C ALA A 481 19.75 -13.16 0.41
N SER A 482 20.37 -12.07 0.90
CA SER A 482 21.28 -11.22 0.13
C SER A 482 22.64 -11.88 -0.15
N GLU A 483 23.01 -12.95 0.57
CA GLU A 483 24.29 -13.65 0.37
C GLU A 483 24.19 -14.84 -0.63
N THR A 484 23.02 -15.48 -0.76
CA THR A 484 22.86 -16.70 -1.59
C THR A 484 22.62 -16.41 -3.09
N THR A 485 22.19 -15.20 -3.47
CA THR A 485 21.87 -14.84 -4.87
C THR A 485 23.09 -14.51 -5.75
N LEU A 486 24.30 -14.50 -5.19
CA LEU A 486 25.53 -14.04 -5.85
C LEU A 486 26.46 -15.14 -6.38
N CYS A 487 25.96 -16.34 -6.67
CA CYS A 487 26.78 -17.35 -7.32
C CYS A 487 26.04 -18.09 -8.44
N GLU A 488 25.88 -17.43 -9.59
CA GLU A 488 25.95 -18.12 -10.88
C GLU A 488 26.46 -17.16 -11.96
N ARG A 489 27.66 -17.46 -12.50
CA ARG A 489 28.30 -16.84 -13.67
C ARG A 489 27.94 -17.65 -14.92
N PRO A 490 28.10 -17.09 -16.14
CA PRO A 490 27.50 -17.64 -17.35
C PRO A 490 28.15 -18.97 -17.77
N VAL A 491 27.31 -19.98 -18.00
CA VAL A 491 27.68 -21.22 -18.67
C VAL A 491 26.92 -21.27 -20.00
N ASP A 492 27.67 -21.33 -21.09
CA ASP A 492 27.36 -21.95 -22.39
C ASP A 492 25.98 -21.62 -23.02
N ASN A 493 25.94 -21.02 -24.21
CA ASN A 493 24.70 -20.56 -24.88
C ASN A 493 23.69 -21.70 -25.16
N VAL A 494 24.14 -22.95 -25.14
CA VAL A 494 23.28 -24.14 -25.11
C VAL A 494 22.75 -24.42 -23.71
N GLY A 495 23.57 -24.25 -22.68
CA GLY A 495 23.24 -24.37 -21.25
C GLY A 495 22.18 -23.37 -20.80
N ALA A 496 22.28 -22.08 -21.16
CA ALA A 496 21.27 -21.07 -20.82
C ALA A 496 19.90 -21.34 -21.48
N LYS A 497 19.91 -21.76 -22.75
CA LYS A 497 18.70 -22.15 -23.47
C LYS A 497 18.09 -23.43 -22.90
N ILE A 498 18.92 -24.42 -22.56
CA ILE A 498 18.49 -25.62 -21.85
C ILE A 498 17.94 -25.27 -20.46
N ALA A 499 18.56 -24.37 -19.71
CA ALA A 499 18.10 -23.92 -18.39
C ALA A 499 16.74 -23.22 -18.48
N SER A 500 16.55 -22.34 -19.46
CA SER A 500 15.25 -21.71 -19.74
C SER A 500 14.18 -22.75 -20.13
N MET A 501 14.53 -23.69 -21.01
CA MET A 501 13.62 -24.80 -21.37
C MET A 501 13.30 -25.68 -20.17
N ILE A 502 14.27 -25.98 -19.30
CA ILE A 502 14.06 -26.73 -18.06
C ILE A 502 13.12 -25.97 -17.14
N ALA A 503 13.32 -24.67 -16.95
CA ALA A 503 12.45 -23.83 -16.12
C ALA A 503 11.01 -23.81 -16.66
N GLN A 504 10.83 -23.65 -17.98
CA GLN A 504 9.50 -23.70 -18.62
C GLN A 504 8.83 -25.08 -18.48
N HIS A 505 9.59 -26.17 -18.57
CA HIS A 505 9.06 -27.51 -18.35
C HIS A 505 8.69 -27.72 -16.88
N LYS A 506 9.52 -27.28 -15.93
CA LYS A 506 9.26 -27.33 -14.49
C LYS A 506 8.00 -26.55 -14.11
N ALA A 507 7.85 -25.31 -14.61
CA ALA A 507 6.69 -24.46 -14.34
C ALA A 507 5.34 -25.04 -14.84
N ARG A 508 5.40 -26.06 -15.73
CA ARG A 508 4.22 -26.76 -16.27
C ARG A 508 4.06 -28.18 -15.74
N GLN A 509 4.81 -28.55 -14.70
CA GLN A 509 4.60 -29.82 -14.00
C GLN A 509 3.37 -29.73 -13.12
N SER A 510 2.49 -30.72 -13.24
CA SER A 510 1.37 -30.90 -12.32
C SER A 510 1.90 -31.14 -10.90
N PHE A 511 1.21 -30.60 -9.90
CA PHE A 511 1.59 -30.71 -8.49
C PHE A 511 0.38 -30.98 -7.60
N SER A 512 0.61 -31.64 -6.47
CA SER A 512 -0.43 -31.85 -5.45
C SER A 512 -0.64 -30.60 -4.62
N LEU A 513 -1.87 -30.38 -4.15
CA LEU A 513 -2.17 -29.30 -3.22
C LEU A 513 -1.45 -29.50 -1.88
N ASN A 514 -1.19 -28.39 -1.21
CA ASN A 514 -0.64 -28.37 0.14
C ASN A 514 -1.74 -28.62 1.18
N ALA A 515 -1.35 -28.89 2.42
CA ALA A 515 -2.34 -29.26 3.44
C ALA A 515 -3.28 -28.09 3.84
N PHE A 516 -2.84 -26.83 3.77
CA PHE A 516 -3.67 -25.64 4.01
C PHE A 516 -4.66 -25.34 2.87
N ASP A 517 -4.40 -25.80 1.65
CA ASP A 517 -5.31 -25.66 0.52
C ASP A 517 -6.68 -26.28 0.80
N TYR A 518 -6.71 -27.38 1.55
CA TYR A 518 -7.92 -28.08 1.95
C TYR A 518 -8.73 -27.35 3.04
N VAL A 519 -8.17 -26.32 3.69
CA VAL A 519 -8.96 -25.43 4.57
C VAL A 519 -9.99 -24.64 3.75
N ASN A 520 -9.74 -24.44 2.47
CA ASN A 520 -10.73 -23.90 1.55
C ASN A 520 -11.48 -25.05 0.86
N PRO A 521 -12.79 -24.90 0.65
CA PRO A 521 -13.54 -25.92 -0.06
C PRO A 521 -13.20 -25.89 -1.56
N ASN A 522 -13.21 -27.06 -2.20
CA ASN A 522 -13.08 -27.17 -3.66
C ASN A 522 -14.32 -26.63 -4.39
N HIS A 523 -14.35 -25.32 -4.60
CA HIS A 523 -15.38 -24.60 -5.34
C HIS A 523 -14.79 -23.31 -5.95
N GLY A 524 -15.53 -22.68 -6.86
CA GLY A 524 -15.14 -21.40 -7.44
C GLY A 524 -15.45 -20.21 -6.53
N MET A 525 -14.44 -19.40 -6.26
CA MET A 525 -14.53 -18.06 -5.68
C MET A 525 -14.73 -17.05 -6.81
N GLY A 526 -15.97 -16.63 -6.99
CA GLY A 526 -16.34 -15.70 -8.05
C GLY A 526 -16.19 -14.23 -7.62
N LEU A 527 -15.65 -13.40 -8.51
CA LEU A 527 -15.59 -11.94 -8.35
C LEU A 527 -16.16 -11.25 -9.59
N VAL A 528 -16.70 -10.05 -9.44
CA VAL A 528 -17.28 -9.22 -10.49
C VAL A 528 -16.70 -7.82 -10.38
N LEU A 529 -16.08 -7.34 -11.47
CA LEU A 529 -15.47 -6.02 -11.58
C LEU A 529 -16.20 -5.18 -12.62
N TYR A 530 -16.49 -3.92 -12.29
CA TYR A 530 -17.29 -3.02 -13.14
C TYR A 530 -16.41 -1.94 -13.76
N PHE A 531 -16.30 -1.95 -15.09
CA PHE A 531 -15.46 -1.02 -15.83
C PHE A 531 -16.28 -0.16 -16.79
N PRO A 532 -16.19 1.18 -16.71
CA PRO A 532 -16.69 2.04 -17.76
C PRO A 532 -15.79 1.92 -19.01
N ILE A 533 -16.38 1.90 -20.21
CA ILE A 533 -15.66 1.88 -21.48
C ILE A 533 -15.60 3.31 -22.04
N ARG A 534 -14.50 3.70 -22.68
CA ARG A 534 -14.35 5.03 -23.31
C ARG A 534 -15.21 5.15 -24.57
N ASP A 535 -15.69 6.36 -24.84
CA ASP A 535 -16.45 6.65 -26.05
C ASP A 535 -15.64 6.31 -27.31
N GLY A 536 -16.29 5.63 -28.27
CA GLY A 536 -15.68 5.24 -29.54
C GLY A 536 -14.86 3.94 -29.50
N VAL A 537 -14.71 3.29 -28.35
CA VAL A 537 -14.08 1.97 -28.23
C VAL A 537 -15.11 0.86 -28.47
N SER A 538 -14.79 -0.10 -29.34
CA SER A 538 -15.67 -1.24 -29.61
C SER A 538 -15.47 -2.36 -28.58
N TYR A 539 -16.52 -3.14 -28.32
CA TYR A 539 -16.45 -4.27 -27.37
C TYR A 539 -15.41 -5.31 -27.80
N GLU A 540 -15.23 -5.52 -29.11
CA GLU A 540 -14.24 -6.43 -29.68
C GLU A 540 -12.81 -6.00 -29.34
N GLN A 541 -12.52 -4.68 -29.33
CA GLN A 541 -11.21 -4.17 -28.95
C GLN A 541 -10.92 -4.42 -27.48
N VAL A 542 -11.89 -4.15 -26.61
CA VAL A 542 -11.76 -4.42 -25.17
C VAL A 542 -11.54 -5.91 -24.92
N PHE A 543 -12.35 -6.75 -25.54
CA PHE A 543 -12.27 -8.19 -25.39
C PHE A 543 -10.94 -8.76 -25.88
N ALA A 544 -10.46 -8.33 -27.05
CA ALA A 544 -9.19 -8.79 -27.61
C ALA A 544 -8.01 -8.50 -26.66
N ASN A 545 -7.98 -7.31 -26.06
CA ASN A 545 -6.96 -6.94 -25.08
C ASN A 545 -7.06 -7.77 -23.80
N LEU A 546 -8.27 -7.87 -23.20
CA LEU A 546 -8.48 -8.70 -22.01
C LEU A 546 -8.07 -10.15 -22.25
N GLN A 547 -8.44 -10.71 -23.41
CA GLN A 547 -8.14 -12.08 -23.78
C GLN A 547 -6.64 -12.32 -23.94
N GLU A 548 -5.93 -11.45 -24.66
CA GLU A 548 -4.50 -11.61 -24.85
C GLU A 548 -3.72 -11.32 -23.56
N GLY A 549 -4.18 -10.38 -22.74
CA GLY A 549 -3.61 -10.15 -21.42
C GLY A 549 -3.76 -11.38 -20.51
N LEU A 550 -4.88 -12.11 -20.64
CA LEU A 550 -5.09 -13.35 -19.90
C LEU A 550 -4.15 -14.46 -20.41
N ASN A 551 -3.97 -14.57 -21.73
CA ASN A 551 -3.02 -15.51 -22.32
C ASN A 551 -1.59 -15.27 -21.79
N ARG A 552 -1.15 -14.01 -21.74
CA ARG A 552 0.16 -13.66 -21.15
C ARG A 552 0.26 -14.00 -19.67
N THR A 553 -0.84 -13.85 -18.94
CA THR A 553 -0.89 -14.21 -17.51
C THR A 553 -0.77 -15.72 -17.32
N PHE A 554 -1.38 -16.52 -18.21
CA PHE A 554 -1.19 -17.97 -18.25
C PHE A 554 0.22 -18.38 -18.69
N ASP A 555 0.92 -17.55 -19.46
CA ASP A 555 2.32 -17.80 -19.79
C ASP A 555 3.23 -17.48 -18.59
N LEU A 556 2.94 -16.42 -17.83
CA LEU A 556 3.65 -16.03 -16.60
C LEU A 556 3.40 -17.03 -15.45
N ILE A 557 2.15 -17.44 -15.26
CA ILE A 557 1.71 -18.33 -14.18
C ILE A 557 0.92 -19.52 -14.79
N PRO A 558 1.61 -20.53 -15.34
CA PRO A 558 0.98 -21.63 -16.07
C PRO A 558 -0.09 -22.40 -15.29
N ALA A 559 0.06 -22.49 -13.97
CA ALA A 559 -0.90 -23.16 -13.10
C ALA A 559 -2.32 -22.56 -13.17
N LEU A 560 -2.45 -21.26 -13.41
CA LEU A 560 -3.77 -20.60 -13.57
C LEU A 560 -4.53 -21.12 -14.80
N SER A 561 -3.80 -21.59 -15.83
CA SER A 561 -4.38 -22.21 -17.02
C SER A 561 -4.77 -23.68 -16.82
N GLY A 562 -4.41 -24.25 -15.67
CA GLY A 562 -4.63 -25.64 -15.30
C GLY A 562 -6.04 -25.96 -14.82
N LYS A 563 -6.21 -27.20 -14.36
CA LYS A 563 -7.47 -27.72 -13.83
C LYS A 563 -7.25 -28.49 -12.54
N MET A 564 -8.20 -28.35 -11.63
CA MET A 564 -8.25 -29.19 -10.44
C MET A 564 -8.62 -30.63 -10.83
N ALA A 565 -7.89 -31.61 -10.31
CA ALA A 565 -8.15 -33.04 -10.51
C ALA A 565 -7.92 -33.81 -9.21
N ASN A 566 -8.49 -35.02 -9.11
CA ASN A 566 -8.15 -35.94 -8.02
C ASN A 566 -6.77 -36.57 -8.28
N CYS A 567 -5.99 -36.73 -7.22
CA CYS A 567 -4.79 -37.54 -7.25
C CYS A 567 -5.12 -39.02 -7.52
N SER A 568 -4.19 -39.72 -8.17
CA SER A 568 -4.30 -41.18 -8.32
C SER A 568 -4.01 -41.85 -6.98
N GLU A 569 -4.81 -42.85 -6.60
CA GLU A 569 -4.58 -43.66 -5.40
C GLU A 569 -3.25 -44.43 -5.43
N GLN A 570 -2.62 -44.52 -6.62
CA GLN A 570 -1.32 -45.17 -6.81
C GLN A 570 -0.12 -44.27 -6.48
N VAL A 571 -0.34 -42.98 -6.21
CA VAL A 571 0.72 -42.05 -5.79
C VAL A 571 1.22 -42.46 -4.41
N ILE A 572 2.54 -42.51 -4.22
CA ILE A 572 3.15 -42.81 -2.92
C ILE A 572 2.76 -41.69 -1.94
N GLY A 573 2.21 -42.06 -0.79
CA GLY A 573 1.73 -41.11 0.22
C GLY A 573 0.31 -40.58 -0.04
N TYR A 574 -0.45 -41.16 -0.97
CA TYR A 574 -1.83 -40.77 -1.24
C TYR A 574 -2.71 -40.82 0.02
N THR A 575 -3.45 -39.74 0.22
CA THR A 575 -4.52 -39.62 1.21
C THR A 575 -5.86 -39.50 0.49
N LYS A 576 -6.91 -40.08 1.09
CA LYS A 576 -8.24 -40.06 0.49
C LYS A 576 -8.71 -38.61 0.30
N GLY A 577 -9.13 -38.29 -0.93
CA GLY A 577 -9.60 -36.94 -1.27
C GLY A 577 -8.50 -35.97 -1.72
N ASP A 578 -7.26 -36.45 -1.89
CA ASP A 578 -6.17 -35.63 -2.43
C ASP A 578 -6.49 -35.06 -3.81
N LEU A 579 -6.17 -33.77 -3.97
CA LEU A 579 -6.33 -32.99 -5.17
C LEU A 579 -4.97 -32.56 -5.72
N CYS A 580 -4.90 -32.41 -7.03
CA CYS A 580 -3.75 -31.87 -7.74
C CYS A 580 -4.18 -30.87 -8.81
N VAL A 581 -3.26 -29.96 -9.13
CA VAL A 581 -3.39 -29.07 -10.27
C VAL A 581 -2.75 -29.73 -11.47
N THR A 582 -3.56 -30.02 -12.48
CA THR A 582 -3.09 -30.51 -13.77
C THR A 582 -2.83 -29.35 -14.71
N ILE A 583 -1.58 -29.24 -15.19
CA ILE A 583 -1.17 -28.16 -16.07
C ILE A 583 -0.91 -28.72 -17.48
N PRO A 584 -1.40 -28.06 -18.55
CA PRO A 584 -1.06 -28.46 -19.91
C PRO A 584 0.47 -28.43 -20.10
N PRO A 585 1.09 -29.55 -20.55
CA PRO A 585 2.51 -29.57 -20.83
C PRO A 585 2.83 -28.57 -21.95
N LEU A 586 4.09 -28.15 -22.06
CA LEU A 586 4.50 -27.10 -22.99
C LEU A 586 4.02 -27.34 -24.44
N ALA A 587 4.10 -28.58 -24.93
CA ALA A 587 3.63 -28.98 -26.26
C ALA A 587 2.10 -28.84 -26.48
N LYS A 588 1.33 -28.63 -25.41
CA LYS A 588 -0.12 -28.41 -25.42
C LYS A 588 -0.50 -27.07 -24.78
N ALA A 589 0.44 -26.17 -24.53
CA ALA A 589 0.16 -24.88 -23.89
C ALA A 589 -0.92 -24.08 -24.64
N ASP A 590 -0.91 -24.13 -25.97
CA ASP A 590 -1.88 -23.44 -26.84
C ASP A 590 -3.34 -23.91 -26.62
N SER A 591 -3.54 -25.14 -26.13
CA SER A 591 -4.88 -25.66 -25.81
C SER A 591 -5.58 -24.93 -24.66
N ALA A 592 -4.83 -24.15 -23.88
CA ALA A 592 -5.36 -23.36 -22.78
C ALA A 592 -5.40 -21.84 -23.07
N ARG A 593 -5.02 -21.41 -24.27
CA ARG A 593 -5.21 -20.01 -24.72
C ARG A 593 -6.68 -19.77 -25.06
N ASN A 594 -7.06 -18.49 -25.12
CA ASN A 594 -8.36 -18.03 -25.62
C ASN A 594 -9.58 -18.54 -24.82
N ARG A 595 -9.45 -18.60 -23.49
CA ARG A 595 -10.48 -19.09 -22.56
C ARG A 595 -11.42 -18.02 -21.98
N LEU A 596 -11.28 -16.75 -22.37
CA LEU A 596 -12.16 -15.68 -21.91
C LEU A 596 -13.50 -15.77 -22.66
N VAL A 597 -14.62 -15.71 -21.94
CA VAL A 597 -15.96 -15.75 -22.57
C VAL A 597 -16.44 -14.35 -22.91
N TYR A 598 -16.85 -14.12 -24.15
CA TYR A 598 -17.51 -12.88 -24.60
C TYR A 598 -19.02 -12.98 -24.44
N LYS A 599 -19.67 -11.97 -23.83
CA LYS A 599 -21.12 -11.79 -23.87
C LYS A 599 -21.48 -10.35 -24.12
N ASP A 600 -22.28 -10.09 -25.15
CA ASP A 600 -22.95 -8.81 -25.33
C ASP A 600 -24.33 -8.86 -24.66
N LEU A 601 -24.50 -8.10 -23.59
CA LEU A 601 -25.73 -7.96 -22.83
C LEU A 601 -26.31 -6.55 -22.94
N SER A 602 -25.83 -5.73 -23.88
CA SER A 602 -26.26 -4.33 -24.03
C SER A 602 -27.76 -4.17 -24.36
N ALA A 603 -28.39 -5.21 -24.92
CA ALA A 603 -29.83 -5.24 -25.18
C ALA A 603 -30.66 -5.85 -24.03
N VAL A 604 -30.02 -6.48 -23.05
CA VAL A 604 -30.68 -7.25 -21.97
C VAL A 604 -30.55 -6.56 -20.62
N LEU A 605 -29.38 -6.00 -20.34
CA LEU A 605 -29.06 -5.34 -19.07
C LEU A 605 -29.14 -3.81 -19.21
N PRO A 606 -29.34 -3.09 -18.09
CA PRO A 606 -29.25 -1.63 -18.08
C PRO A 606 -27.89 -1.13 -18.57
N SER A 607 -27.85 0.11 -19.06
CA SER A 607 -26.59 0.78 -19.40
C SER A 607 -25.68 0.92 -18.17
N PHE A 608 -24.38 1.04 -18.39
CA PHE A 608 -23.40 1.21 -17.33
C PHE A 608 -23.72 2.43 -16.45
N ASP A 609 -24.17 3.55 -17.05
CA ASP A 609 -24.61 4.73 -16.32
C ASP A 609 -25.85 4.46 -15.44
N HIS A 610 -26.77 3.61 -15.89
CA HIS A 610 -27.91 3.20 -15.09
C HIS A 610 -27.48 2.33 -13.91
N LEU A 611 -26.57 1.38 -14.15
CA LEU A 611 -25.96 0.56 -13.10
C LEU A 611 -25.23 1.43 -12.06
N ARG A 612 -24.45 2.43 -12.52
CA ARG A 612 -23.75 3.39 -11.65
C ARG A 612 -24.73 4.18 -10.79
N LYS A 613 -25.81 4.71 -11.38
CA LYS A 613 -26.86 5.43 -10.64
C LYS A 613 -27.56 4.55 -9.60
N GLY A 614 -27.70 3.25 -9.88
CA GLY A 614 -28.21 2.24 -8.95
C GLY A 614 -27.17 1.69 -7.98
N GLY A 615 -25.97 2.30 -7.87
CA GLY A 615 -24.93 1.87 -6.94
C GLY A 615 -24.34 0.48 -7.24
N PHE A 616 -24.46 0.00 -8.49
CA PHE A 616 -24.04 -1.35 -8.90
C PHE A 616 -24.67 -2.48 -8.07
N ALA A 617 -25.91 -2.26 -7.64
CA ALA A 617 -26.78 -3.22 -6.96
C ALA A 617 -26.58 -4.67 -7.45
N PRO A 618 -26.34 -5.65 -6.56
CA PRO A 618 -26.22 -7.06 -6.93
C PRO A 618 -27.40 -7.57 -7.77
N SER A 619 -28.62 -7.05 -7.53
CA SER A 619 -29.82 -7.40 -8.28
C SER A 619 -29.76 -7.06 -9.77
N ALA A 620 -28.90 -6.11 -10.17
CA ALA A 620 -28.77 -5.64 -11.53
C ALA A 620 -27.93 -6.57 -12.43
N PHE A 621 -27.16 -7.50 -11.86
CA PHE A 621 -26.38 -8.49 -12.60
C PHE A 621 -26.31 -9.81 -11.83
N ARG A 622 -27.02 -10.84 -12.32
CA ARG A 622 -27.02 -12.17 -11.69
C ARG A 622 -25.70 -12.89 -11.89
N ASP A 623 -25.32 -13.70 -10.91
CA ASP A 623 -24.05 -14.41 -10.94
C ASP A 623 -24.10 -15.54 -11.99
N SER A 624 -23.12 -15.59 -12.89
CA SER A 624 -23.00 -16.69 -13.84
C SER A 624 -22.20 -17.84 -13.25
N LEU A 625 -22.80 -19.03 -13.19
CA LEU A 625 -22.09 -20.27 -12.86
C LEU A 625 -21.13 -20.63 -14.01
N MET A 626 -19.83 -20.70 -13.71
CA MET A 626 -18.79 -21.12 -14.65
C MET A 626 -18.16 -22.44 -14.16
N PRO A 627 -17.87 -23.39 -15.07
CA PRO A 627 -17.29 -24.68 -14.70
C PRO A 627 -15.88 -24.53 -14.11
N ALA A 628 -15.54 -25.41 -13.16
CA ALA A 628 -14.37 -25.31 -12.29
C ALA A 628 -13.04 -25.65 -12.99
N ASP A 629 -12.41 -24.65 -13.59
CA ASP A 629 -10.97 -24.64 -13.83
C ASP A 629 -10.26 -23.82 -12.71
N ILE A 630 -8.93 -23.73 -12.70
CA ILE A 630 -8.21 -22.91 -11.69
C ILE A 630 -8.56 -21.42 -11.83
N PHE A 631 -8.62 -20.93 -13.07
CA PHE A 631 -9.06 -19.58 -13.40
C PHE A 631 -10.01 -19.60 -14.60
N VAL A 632 -11.12 -18.87 -14.50
CA VAL A 632 -12.06 -18.62 -15.59
C VAL A 632 -12.49 -17.15 -15.60
N GLY A 633 -12.66 -16.57 -16.78
CA GLY A 633 -13.15 -15.20 -16.95
C GLY A 633 -14.26 -15.10 -17.99
N GLN A 634 -15.16 -14.14 -17.80
CA GLN A 634 -16.23 -13.77 -18.72
C GLN A 634 -16.37 -12.25 -18.74
N ALA A 635 -16.19 -11.64 -19.92
CA ALA A 635 -16.44 -10.23 -20.16
C ALA A 635 -17.88 -10.04 -20.64
N ASN A 636 -18.69 -9.32 -19.84
CA ASN A 636 -20.10 -9.04 -20.14
C ASN A 636 -20.23 -7.56 -20.51
N PHE A 637 -20.49 -7.26 -21.77
CA PHE A 637 -20.60 -5.91 -22.27
C PHE A 637 -22.02 -5.37 -22.09
N VAL A 638 -22.12 -4.13 -21.62
CA VAL A 638 -23.35 -3.35 -21.50
C VAL A 638 -23.14 -2.00 -22.18
N SER A 639 -24.22 -1.29 -22.53
CA SER A 639 -24.08 0.04 -23.14
C SER A 639 -23.25 0.96 -22.25
N GLY A 640 -22.08 1.38 -22.72
CA GLY A 640 -21.12 2.23 -22.01
C GLY A 640 -20.15 1.53 -21.04
N GLY A 641 -20.12 0.20 -20.96
CA GLY A 641 -19.25 -0.49 -20.00
C GLY A 641 -19.06 -1.99 -20.17
N CYS A 642 -18.21 -2.57 -19.31
CA CYS A 642 -17.92 -3.99 -19.21
C CYS A 642 -18.01 -4.45 -17.76
N ILE A 643 -18.74 -5.53 -17.53
CA ILE A 643 -18.80 -6.26 -16.26
C ILE A 643 -17.93 -7.50 -16.42
N LEU A 644 -16.73 -7.48 -15.83
CA LEU A 644 -15.78 -8.58 -15.89
C LEU A 644 -16.04 -9.53 -14.72
N ALA A 645 -16.60 -10.71 -15.02
CA ALA A 645 -16.82 -11.77 -14.06
C ALA A 645 -15.66 -12.76 -14.12
N VAL A 646 -15.08 -13.09 -12.98
CA VAL A 646 -14.01 -14.10 -12.85
C VAL A 646 -14.40 -15.14 -11.83
N ASP A 647 -13.80 -16.32 -11.93
CA ASP A 647 -13.98 -17.42 -11.01
C ASP A 647 -12.64 -18.13 -10.82
N LEU A 648 -12.20 -18.26 -9.57
CA LEU A 648 -10.92 -18.88 -9.22
C LEU A 648 -11.17 -20.07 -8.29
N ASN A 649 -10.47 -21.19 -8.47
CA ASN A 649 -10.66 -22.34 -7.58
C ASN A 649 -10.14 -22.02 -6.18
N HIS A 650 -11.04 -21.98 -5.19
CA HIS A 650 -10.74 -21.52 -3.85
C HIS A 650 -9.82 -22.48 -3.07
N CYS A 651 -9.78 -23.76 -3.44
CA CYS A 651 -8.85 -24.72 -2.87
C CYS A 651 -7.41 -24.43 -3.34
N CYS A 652 -7.23 -23.86 -4.53
CA CYS A 652 -5.90 -23.50 -5.05
C CYS A 652 -5.47 -22.07 -4.71
N LEU A 653 -6.42 -21.15 -4.53
CA LEU A 653 -6.12 -19.75 -4.19
C LEU A 653 -7.04 -19.26 -3.07
N ASP A 654 -6.49 -18.54 -2.11
CA ASP A 654 -7.29 -17.73 -1.21
C ASP A 654 -7.56 -16.33 -1.78
N GLY A 655 -8.22 -15.47 -1.00
CA GLY A 655 -8.61 -14.12 -1.43
C GLY A 655 -7.42 -13.25 -1.85
N LEU A 656 -6.29 -13.34 -1.15
CA LEU A 656 -5.08 -12.59 -1.50
C LEU A 656 -4.42 -13.16 -2.76
N GLY A 657 -4.34 -14.48 -2.87
CA GLY A 657 -3.88 -15.14 -4.10
C GLY A 657 -4.69 -14.74 -5.32
N ALA A 658 -6.01 -14.60 -5.18
CA ALA A 658 -6.86 -14.09 -6.25
C ALA A 658 -6.57 -12.63 -6.62
N MET A 659 -6.27 -11.76 -5.65
CA MET A 659 -5.86 -10.38 -5.94
C MET A 659 -4.53 -10.34 -6.71
N VAL A 660 -3.56 -11.20 -6.36
CA VAL A 660 -2.29 -11.35 -7.09
C VAL A 660 -2.54 -11.76 -8.54
N ALA A 661 -3.41 -12.75 -8.77
CA ALA A 661 -3.77 -13.21 -10.11
C ALA A 661 -4.42 -12.09 -10.95
N LEU A 662 -5.36 -11.34 -10.36
CA LEU A 662 -6.02 -10.21 -11.04
C LEU A 662 -5.06 -9.05 -11.31
N LYS A 663 -4.14 -8.75 -10.39
CA LYS A 663 -3.10 -7.72 -10.59
C LYS A 663 -2.17 -8.09 -11.74
N ALA A 664 -1.71 -9.34 -11.80
CA ALA A 664 -0.89 -9.83 -12.90
C ALA A 664 -1.65 -9.76 -14.24
N TRP A 665 -2.94 -10.10 -14.26
CA TRP A 665 -3.76 -9.98 -15.47
C TRP A 665 -3.95 -8.53 -15.92
N ALA A 666 -4.29 -7.64 -14.99
CA ALA A 666 -4.49 -6.24 -15.26
C ALA A 666 -3.20 -5.59 -15.81
N GLU A 667 -2.06 -5.91 -15.22
CA GLU A 667 -0.74 -5.44 -15.67
C GLU A 667 -0.37 -5.99 -17.05
N ASN A 668 -0.62 -7.27 -17.34
CA ASN A 668 -0.43 -7.81 -18.68
C ASN A 668 -1.33 -7.14 -19.74
N CYS A 669 -2.54 -6.70 -19.38
CA CYS A 669 -3.40 -5.90 -20.27
C CYS A 669 -2.80 -4.51 -20.50
N ARG A 670 -2.23 -3.86 -19.47
CA ARG A 670 -1.53 -2.56 -19.62
C ARG A 670 -0.33 -2.68 -20.54
N TYR A 671 0.44 -3.76 -20.40
CA TYR A 671 1.58 -4.04 -21.26
C TYR A 671 1.18 -4.07 -22.74
N LEU A 672 0.07 -4.76 -23.07
CA LEU A 672 -0.46 -4.84 -24.44
C LEU A 672 -0.98 -3.50 -24.99
N GLN A 673 -1.36 -2.57 -24.10
CA GLN A 673 -1.72 -1.21 -24.46
C GLN A 673 -0.50 -0.30 -24.71
N GLY A 674 0.71 -0.78 -24.43
CA GLY A 674 1.96 -0.08 -24.68
C GLY A 674 2.70 0.38 -23.42
N ASP A 675 2.19 0.13 -22.22
CA ASP A 675 2.89 0.40 -20.96
C ASP A 675 4.04 -0.59 -20.75
N GLN A 676 5.25 -0.22 -21.18
CA GLN A 676 6.42 -1.10 -21.05
C GLN A 676 6.91 -1.28 -19.60
N SER A 677 6.41 -0.48 -18.65
CA SER A 677 6.74 -0.65 -17.22
C SER A 677 5.93 -1.76 -16.55
N ALA A 678 4.82 -2.19 -17.17
CA ALA A 678 3.91 -3.22 -16.71
C ALA A 678 4.46 -4.64 -16.96
N THR A 679 5.58 -4.99 -16.32
CA THR A 679 6.30 -6.26 -16.55
C THR A 679 5.95 -7.38 -15.57
N CYS A 680 5.14 -7.11 -14.55
CA CYS A 680 4.90 -7.97 -13.40
C CYS A 680 6.18 -8.29 -12.59
N GLY A 681 7.19 -7.41 -12.62
CA GLY A 681 8.48 -7.65 -11.93
C GLY A 681 8.41 -7.74 -10.39
N TRP A 682 7.27 -7.41 -9.80
CA TRP A 682 6.98 -7.58 -8.36
C TRP A 682 6.58 -9.01 -7.99
N TYR A 683 6.27 -9.87 -8.98
CA TYR A 683 5.82 -11.23 -8.75
C TYR A 683 7.00 -12.15 -8.44
N ASP A 684 7.01 -12.76 -7.26
CA ASP A 684 8.01 -13.77 -6.90
C ASP A 684 7.73 -15.10 -7.65
N PRO A 685 8.72 -15.71 -8.34
CA PRO A 685 8.54 -16.98 -9.05
C PRO A 685 8.02 -18.14 -8.17
N GLU A 686 8.31 -18.13 -6.88
CA GLU A 686 7.87 -19.15 -5.91
C GLU A 686 6.46 -18.86 -5.34
N SER A 687 5.81 -17.77 -5.78
CA SER A 687 4.48 -17.38 -5.29
C SER A 687 3.41 -18.46 -5.51
N PHE A 688 3.55 -19.30 -6.53
CA PHE A 688 2.62 -20.41 -6.80
C PHE A 688 3.20 -21.78 -6.39
N ASN A 689 4.31 -21.82 -5.64
CA ASN A 689 4.89 -23.08 -5.20
C ASN A 689 4.14 -23.61 -3.98
N HIS A 690 3.11 -24.43 -4.21
CA HIS A 690 2.31 -25.03 -3.13
C HIS A 690 3.12 -25.92 -2.18
N SER A 691 4.31 -26.41 -2.55
CA SER A 691 5.15 -27.16 -1.62
C SER A 691 5.90 -26.26 -0.61
N LEU A 692 5.96 -24.95 -0.85
CA LEU A 692 6.76 -24.02 -0.05
C LEU A 692 6.37 -24.00 1.45
N PRO A 693 5.07 -23.98 1.84
CA PRO A 693 4.73 -24.01 3.26
C PRO A 693 5.28 -25.26 3.97
N GLU A 694 5.17 -26.43 3.35
CA GLU A 694 5.69 -27.67 3.94
C GLU A 694 7.22 -27.63 4.08
N ILE A 695 7.92 -27.13 3.06
CA ILE A 695 9.39 -26.96 3.09
C ILE A 695 9.80 -26.07 4.27
N LEU A 696 9.16 -24.90 4.42
CA LEU A 696 9.47 -23.95 5.48
C LEU A 696 9.14 -24.52 6.87
N HIS A 697 7.97 -25.17 7.03
CA HIS A 697 7.58 -25.83 8.28
C HIS A 697 8.60 -26.89 8.74
N GLN A 698 9.11 -27.70 7.81
CA GLN A 698 10.13 -28.70 8.11
C GLN A 698 11.50 -28.05 8.39
N GLN A 699 11.93 -27.12 7.54
CA GLN A 699 13.25 -26.51 7.60
C GLN A 699 13.45 -25.64 8.84
N GLU A 700 12.39 -24.99 9.32
CA GLU A 700 12.38 -24.16 10.53
C GLU A 700 12.15 -24.98 11.82
N GLY A 701 11.95 -26.31 11.71
CA GLY A 701 11.95 -27.22 12.86
C GLY A 701 10.61 -27.34 13.60
N TRP A 702 9.50 -26.98 12.96
CA TRP A 702 8.16 -27.03 13.57
C TRP A 702 7.50 -28.40 13.52
N ALA A 703 8.00 -29.32 12.69
CA ALA A 703 7.41 -30.64 12.51
C ALA A 703 7.45 -31.46 13.81
N ARG A 704 6.28 -31.89 14.30
CA ARG A 704 6.15 -32.69 15.53
C ARG A 704 5.06 -33.78 15.44
N PRO A 705 5.09 -34.82 16.28
CA PRO A 705 4.07 -35.86 16.29
C PRO A 705 2.68 -35.31 16.66
N LEU A 706 1.62 -35.81 16.00
CA LEU A 706 0.23 -35.35 16.20
C LEU A 706 -0.23 -35.36 17.68
N ARG A 707 0.24 -36.34 18.47
CA ARG A 707 -0.08 -36.47 19.91
C ARG A 707 0.46 -35.32 20.79
N GLU A 708 1.39 -34.53 20.26
CA GLU A 708 2.01 -33.37 20.95
C GLU A 708 1.34 -32.05 20.55
N VAL A 709 0.39 -32.08 19.60
CA VAL A 709 -0.40 -30.92 19.18
C VAL A 709 -1.53 -30.65 20.18
N ASP A 710 -1.80 -29.39 20.49
CA ASP A 710 -2.92 -28.99 21.34
C ASP A 710 -4.26 -29.42 20.67
N PRO A 711 -5.10 -30.26 21.32
CA PRO A 711 -6.40 -30.68 20.80
C PRO A 711 -7.35 -29.53 20.46
N GLY A 712 -7.22 -28.37 21.12
CA GLY A 712 -7.99 -27.17 20.81
C GLY A 712 -7.72 -26.59 19.42
N THR A 713 -6.60 -26.96 18.78
CA THR A 713 -6.27 -26.56 17.40
C THR A 713 -7.33 -27.03 16.39
N TRP A 714 -7.99 -28.17 16.63
CA TRP A 714 -9.14 -28.62 15.82
C TRP A 714 -10.29 -27.60 15.77
N GLY A 715 -10.37 -26.72 16.76
CA GLY A 715 -11.32 -25.61 16.82
C GLY A 715 -11.13 -24.56 15.70
N PHE A 716 -9.98 -24.55 15.03
CA PHE A 716 -9.62 -23.58 13.99
C PHE A 716 -9.67 -24.16 12.57
N LEU A 717 -9.99 -25.45 12.43
CA LEU A 717 -9.97 -26.16 11.15
C LEU A 717 -11.39 -26.55 10.71
N PRO A 718 -11.65 -26.70 9.40
CA PRO A 718 -12.90 -27.25 8.88
C PRO A 718 -12.93 -28.79 8.92
N PHE A 719 -11.96 -29.43 9.58
CA PHE A 719 -11.89 -30.89 9.75
C PHE A 719 -12.12 -31.26 11.21
N PHE A 720 -12.38 -32.53 11.49
CA PHE A 720 -12.69 -33.04 12.84
C PHE A 720 -11.85 -34.27 13.20
N PRO A 721 -11.51 -34.44 14.49
CA PRO A 721 -10.68 -35.56 14.94
C PRO A 721 -11.36 -36.91 14.63
N PRO A 722 -10.59 -38.00 14.51
CA PRO A 722 -11.12 -39.36 14.43
C PRO A 722 -11.92 -39.74 15.70
N ASP A 723 -12.93 -40.60 15.57
CA ASP A 723 -13.88 -40.92 16.65
C ASP A 723 -13.24 -41.49 17.93
N ASP A 724 -12.03 -42.06 17.87
CA ASP A 724 -11.30 -42.65 19.01
C ASP A 724 -10.69 -41.60 19.98
N GLU A 725 -10.48 -40.35 19.55
CA GLU A 725 -9.89 -39.28 20.39
C GLU A 725 -10.94 -38.50 21.21
N ASN A 726 -12.23 -38.69 20.96
CA ASN A 726 -13.31 -38.06 21.75
C ASN A 726 -13.41 -38.57 23.20
N ASN A 727 -12.69 -39.65 23.56
CA ASN A 727 -12.82 -40.34 24.86
C ASN A 727 -11.63 -40.14 25.82
N THR A 728 -10.55 -39.48 25.42
CA THR A 728 -9.45 -39.14 26.33
C THR A 728 -9.85 -37.89 27.13
N LYS A 729 -10.36 -38.10 28.35
CA LYS A 729 -10.42 -37.04 29.36
C LYS A 729 -9.02 -36.43 29.46
N SER A 730 -8.87 -35.18 29.00
CA SER A 730 -7.66 -34.40 29.21
C SER A 730 -7.49 -34.20 30.73
N GLU A 731 -6.67 -35.04 31.35
CA GLU A 731 -6.23 -34.86 32.72
C GLU A 731 -5.22 -33.71 32.73
N LYS A 732 -5.66 -32.59 33.33
CA LYS A 732 -4.95 -31.31 33.53
C LYS A 732 -4.83 -30.44 32.28
N ALA A 733 -5.94 -29.78 31.93
CA ALA A 733 -5.85 -28.50 31.23
C ALA A 733 -5.11 -27.50 32.13
N SER A 734 -3.93 -27.05 31.71
CA SER A 734 -3.31 -25.84 32.24
C SER A 734 -4.14 -24.63 31.80
N GLU A 735 -4.02 -23.50 32.49
CA GLU A 735 -4.66 -22.23 32.07
C GLU A 735 -4.22 -21.76 30.66
N GLU A 736 -3.20 -22.39 30.07
CA GLU A 736 -2.61 -22.05 28.77
C GLU A 736 -3.20 -22.83 27.57
N SER A 737 -4.07 -23.84 27.77
CA SER A 737 -4.59 -24.66 26.67
C SER A 737 -5.66 -23.94 25.83
N LEU A 738 -5.67 -24.17 24.51
CA LEU A 738 -6.70 -23.65 23.61
C LEU A 738 -8.11 -24.14 24.00
N PRO A 739 -9.16 -23.34 23.72
CA PRO A 739 -10.52 -23.76 24.01
C PRO A 739 -10.88 -25.05 23.26
N PRO A 740 -11.77 -25.89 23.81
CA PRO A 740 -12.28 -27.02 23.07
C PRO A 740 -13.02 -26.53 21.83
N ARG A 741 -12.94 -27.34 20.78
CA ARG A 741 -13.68 -27.11 19.54
C ARG A 741 -15.18 -26.89 19.83
N PRO A 742 -15.83 -25.88 19.19
CA PRO A 742 -17.28 -25.73 19.24
C PRO A 742 -18.01 -26.95 18.67
N ILE A 743 -19.06 -27.40 19.36
CA ILE A 743 -19.91 -28.48 18.89
C ILE A 743 -20.96 -27.92 17.95
N PHE A 744 -20.95 -28.40 16.71
CA PHE A 744 -21.98 -28.12 15.71
C PHE A 744 -22.23 -29.39 14.87
N PRO A 745 -23.40 -29.50 14.23
CA PRO A 745 -23.69 -30.64 13.35
C PRO A 745 -22.63 -30.79 12.26
N LEU A 746 -22.02 -31.97 12.18
CA LEU A 746 -21.05 -32.28 11.13
C LEU A 746 -21.77 -32.79 9.90
N HIS A 747 -21.34 -32.34 8.73
CA HIS A 747 -21.91 -32.74 7.47
C HIS A 747 -20.95 -33.69 6.75
N PRO A 748 -21.42 -34.89 6.34
CA PRO A 748 -20.57 -35.87 5.65
C PRO A 748 -20.37 -35.56 4.16
N VAL A 749 -21.03 -34.51 3.65
CA VAL A 749 -21.04 -34.17 2.21
C VAL A 749 -20.78 -32.68 2.06
N TRP A 750 -19.80 -32.35 1.23
CA TRP A 750 -19.55 -31.00 0.76
C TRP A 750 -19.69 -30.93 -0.78
N PRO A 751 -20.34 -29.88 -1.32
CA PRO A 751 -21.21 -28.94 -0.61
C PRO A 751 -22.55 -29.60 -0.24
N LEU A 752 -23.29 -29.02 0.71
CA LEU A 752 -24.65 -29.49 1.00
C LEU A 752 -25.58 -29.36 -0.23
N PRO A 753 -26.59 -30.24 -0.34
CA PRO A 753 -27.69 -30.06 -1.28
C PRO A 753 -28.27 -28.66 -1.14
N ARG A 754 -28.59 -28.05 -2.28
CA ARG A 754 -29.22 -26.71 -2.29
C ARG A 754 -30.61 -26.81 -1.66
N ALA A 755 -30.89 -25.98 -0.66
CA ALA A 755 -32.18 -25.89 -0.01
C ALA A 755 -33.27 -25.46 -1.01
N GLU A 756 -34.48 -26.01 -0.83
CA GLU A 756 -35.66 -25.61 -1.62
C GLU A 756 -35.99 -24.14 -1.41
N ARG A 757 -35.93 -23.70 -0.15
CA ARG A 757 -36.10 -22.30 0.24
C ARG A 757 -34.75 -21.60 0.31
N CYS A 758 -34.42 -20.83 -0.74
CA CYS A 758 -33.16 -20.07 -0.78
C CYS A 758 -33.30 -18.68 -0.14
N LEU A 759 -32.16 -18.13 0.28
CA LEU A 759 -32.03 -16.74 0.72
C LEU A 759 -32.02 -15.78 -0.47
N LYS A 760 -32.48 -14.55 -0.25
CA LYS A 760 -32.31 -13.44 -1.18
C LYS A 760 -31.16 -12.56 -0.71
N THR A 761 -30.27 -12.20 -1.63
CA THR A 761 -29.15 -11.30 -1.32
C THR A 761 -29.69 -9.90 -1.05
N THR A 762 -29.30 -9.35 0.10
CA THR A 762 -29.64 -8.00 0.55
C THR A 762 -28.35 -7.24 0.83
N MET A 763 -28.32 -5.97 0.42
CA MET A 763 -27.18 -5.08 0.60
C MET A 763 -27.55 -3.88 1.46
N PHE A 764 -26.68 -3.56 2.40
CA PHE A 764 -26.76 -2.41 3.29
C PHE A 764 -25.49 -1.57 3.19
N LEU A 765 -25.59 -0.28 3.47
CA LEU A 765 -24.48 0.66 3.51
C LEU A 765 -24.37 1.26 4.91
N ILE A 766 -23.20 1.14 5.51
CA ILE A 766 -22.79 1.99 6.62
C ILE A 766 -22.13 3.22 5.98
N THR A 767 -22.77 4.39 6.09
CA THR A 767 -22.18 5.65 5.59
C THR A 767 -20.97 6.04 6.45
N PRO A 768 -20.06 6.90 5.96
CA PRO A 768 -18.92 7.37 6.76
C PRO A 768 -19.32 7.96 8.11
N GLU A 769 -20.43 8.72 8.14
CA GLU A 769 -20.97 9.34 9.35
C GLU A 769 -21.50 8.29 10.33
N LYS A 770 -22.23 7.30 9.82
CA LYS A 770 -22.75 6.20 10.64
C LYS A 770 -21.66 5.28 11.16
N LEU A 771 -20.60 5.07 10.37
CA LEU A 771 -19.43 4.31 10.78
C LEU A 771 -18.69 5.02 11.92
N GLU A 772 -18.53 6.34 11.81
CA GLU A 772 -17.90 7.14 12.86
C GLU A 772 -18.75 7.17 14.13
N LEU A 773 -20.07 7.33 14.01
CA LEU A 773 -21.00 7.21 15.13
C LEU A 773 -20.88 5.85 15.84
N MET A 774 -20.82 4.75 15.08
CA MET A 774 -20.66 3.41 15.63
C MET A 774 -19.35 3.27 16.42
N LYS A 775 -18.25 3.82 15.91
CA LYS A 775 -16.97 3.82 16.63
C LYS A 775 -17.06 4.59 17.94
N GLN A 776 -17.66 5.78 17.93
CA GLN A 776 -17.82 6.59 19.14
C GLN A 776 -18.63 5.86 20.21
N ASP A 777 -19.73 5.22 19.82
CA ASP A 777 -20.58 4.44 20.73
C ASP A 777 -19.82 3.23 21.32
N VAL A 778 -19.01 2.53 20.50
CA VAL A 778 -18.17 1.41 20.98
C VAL A 778 -17.08 1.90 21.95
N ILE A 779 -16.44 3.03 21.65
CA ILE A 779 -15.40 3.64 22.50
C ILE A 779 -15.99 4.11 23.83
N ALA A 780 -17.23 4.59 23.84
CA ALA A 780 -17.90 5.08 25.05
C ALA A 780 -18.40 3.95 25.99
N ASP A 781 -18.43 2.69 25.54
CA ASP A 781 -18.96 1.57 26.31
C ASP A 781 -18.07 1.20 27.52
N PRO A 782 -18.60 1.03 28.75
CA PRO A 782 -17.77 0.66 29.90
C PRO A 782 -17.00 -0.66 29.78
N SER A 783 -17.46 -1.60 28.94
CA SER A 783 -16.78 -2.89 28.70
C SER A 783 -15.47 -2.72 27.92
N THR A 784 -15.31 -1.63 27.16
CA THR A 784 -14.10 -1.31 26.40
C THR A 784 -13.01 -0.64 27.25
N LYS A 785 -13.14 -0.60 28.59
CA LYS A 785 -12.14 -0.03 29.52
C LYS A 785 -10.75 -0.69 29.51
N GLY A 786 -10.00 -0.31 28.50
CA GLY A 786 -8.65 -0.68 28.16
C GLY A 786 -8.47 -1.26 26.74
N THR A 787 -9.58 -1.61 26.05
CA THR A 787 -9.62 -2.19 24.69
C THR A 787 -10.54 -1.44 23.88
N ILE A 788 -9.95 -0.94 22.81
CA ILE A 788 -10.66 -0.37 21.73
C ILE A 788 -10.61 -1.44 20.64
N PRO A 789 -11.75 -2.10 20.34
CA PRO A 789 -11.83 -3.01 19.21
C PRO A 789 -11.69 -2.21 17.90
N SER A 790 -11.21 -2.87 16.85
CA SER A 790 -10.96 -2.22 15.57
C SER A 790 -12.24 -1.83 14.90
N ILE A 791 -12.14 -0.95 13.91
CA ILE A 791 -13.22 -0.76 12.94
C ILE A 791 -13.62 -2.11 12.34
N SER A 792 -12.66 -2.97 12.03
CA SER A 792 -12.90 -4.33 11.55
C SER A 792 -13.66 -5.20 12.56
N ASP A 793 -13.27 -5.21 13.84
CA ASP A 793 -13.99 -5.96 14.89
C ASP A 793 -15.39 -5.40 15.11
N THR A 794 -15.49 -4.07 15.11
CA THR A 794 -16.72 -3.32 15.36
C THR A 794 -17.74 -3.61 14.27
N VAL A 795 -17.35 -3.52 13.00
CA VAL A 795 -18.21 -3.86 11.87
C VAL A 795 -18.60 -5.33 11.87
N GLN A 796 -17.66 -6.25 12.12
CA GLN A 796 -17.95 -7.69 12.17
C GLN A 796 -18.86 -8.07 13.35
N ALA A 797 -18.65 -7.46 14.51
CA ALA A 797 -19.47 -7.64 15.70
C ALA A 797 -20.89 -7.13 15.51
N PHE A 798 -21.01 -5.91 14.98
CA PHE A 798 -22.29 -5.33 14.56
C PHE A 798 -23.00 -6.25 13.59
N PHE A 799 -22.29 -6.73 12.55
CA PHE A 799 -22.90 -7.52 11.49
C PHE A 799 -23.33 -8.92 11.96
N TRP A 800 -22.49 -9.61 12.75
CA TRP A 800 -22.83 -10.89 13.34
C TRP A 800 -24.05 -10.76 14.26
N ARG A 801 -24.01 -9.79 15.19
CA ARG A 801 -25.10 -9.55 16.14
C ARG A 801 -26.41 -9.23 15.42
N ALA A 802 -26.39 -8.31 14.46
CA ALA A 802 -27.59 -7.92 13.73
C ALA A 802 -28.20 -9.10 12.96
N ALA A 803 -27.36 -9.90 12.29
CA ALA A 803 -27.82 -11.07 11.54
C ALA A 803 -28.40 -12.18 12.42
N ILE A 804 -27.90 -12.37 13.64
CA ILE A 804 -28.47 -13.35 14.56
C ILE A 804 -29.71 -12.79 15.26
N ARG A 805 -29.74 -11.49 15.61
CA ARG A 805 -30.94 -10.83 16.16
C ARG A 805 -32.14 -10.93 15.24
N ALA A 806 -31.99 -10.60 13.96
CA ALA A 806 -33.07 -10.71 12.99
C ALA A 806 -33.63 -12.14 12.92
N ARG A 807 -32.75 -13.14 12.85
CA ARG A 807 -33.13 -14.57 12.84
C ARG A 807 -33.78 -15.03 14.14
N TYR A 808 -33.24 -14.61 15.28
CA TYR A 808 -33.78 -14.94 16.60
C TYR A 808 -35.18 -14.38 16.80
N ARG A 809 -35.45 -13.16 16.36
CA ARG A 809 -36.79 -12.56 16.37
C ARG A 809 -37.76 -13.36 15.52
N VAL A 810 -37.38 -13.74 14.30
CA VAL A 810 -38.21 -14.64 13.47
C VAL A 810 -38.50 -15.96 14.19
N ALA A 811 -37.46 -16.62 14.72
CA ALA A 811 -37.60 -17.91 15.40
C ALA A 811 -38.53 -17.84 16.63
N THR A 812 -38.42 -16.78 17.44
CA THR A 812 -39.17 -16.64 18.70
C THR A 812 -40.54 -15.97 18.53
N GLU A 813 -40.62 -14.89 17.75
CA GLU A 813 -41.85 -14.11 17.57
C GLU A 813 -42.82 -14.79 16.58
N ILE A 814 -42.30 -15.38 15.49
CA ILE A 814 -43.11 -16.03 14.46
C ILE A 814 -43.22 -17.52 14.73
N HIS A 815 -42.09 -18.22 14.84
CA HIS A 815 -42.09 -19.69 14.94
C HIS A 815 -42.22 -20.23 16.37
N LYS A 816 -42.25 -19.35 17.38
CA LYS A 816 -42.40 -19.70 18.81
C LYS A 816 -41.35 -20.72 19.31
N GLN A 817 -40.18 -20.74 18.67
CA GLN A 817 -39.05 -21.55 19.09
C GLN A 817 -38.52 -21.04 20.43
N LYS A 818 -38.05 -21.98 21.27
CA LYS A 818 -37.38 -21.68 22.53
C LYS A 818 -35.90 -22.03 22.40
N PHE A 819 -35.05 -21.22 23.02
CA PHE A 819 -33.63 -21.46 23.11
C PHE A 819 -33.26 -21.74 24.56
N SER A 820 -32.37 -22.70 24.78
CA SER A 820 -31.72 -22.92 26.08
C SER A 820 -30.37 -22.19 26.12
N PRO A 821 -29.77 -22.02 27.30
CA PRO A 821 -28.42 -21.47 27.43
C PRO A 821 -27.35 -22.25 26.64
N ASP A 822 -27.59 -23.54 26.35
CA ASP A 822 -26.69 -24.40 25.56
C ASP A 822 -26.77 -24.12 24.06
N ASN A 823 -27.80 -23.39 23.60
CA ASN A 823 -27.90 -23.01 22.20
C ASN A 823 -27.05 -21.77 21.93
N VAL A 824 -25.90 -21.99 21.29
CA VAL A 824 -24.92 -20.94 20.97
C VAL A 824 -24.96 -20.57 19.49
N SER A 825 -24.67 -19.30 19.22
CA SER A 825 -24.26 -18.84 17.89
C SER A 825 -22.75 -19.00 17.76
N ILE A 826 -22.28 -19.41 16.59
CA ILE A 826 -20.86 -19.54 16.26
C ILE A 826 -20.62 -18.60 15.09
N LEU A 827 -19.60 -17.76 15.20
CA LEU A 827 -19.07 -16.96 14.11
C LEU A 827 -17.77 -17.59 13.60
N GLU A 828 -17.73 -17.91 12.32
CA GLU A 828 -16.52 -18.37 11.63
C GLU A 828 -15.90 -17.21 10.83
N LEU A 829 -14.65 -16.89 11.10
CA LEU A 829 -13.88 -15.84 10.43
C LEU A 829 -12.67 -16.46 9.74
N PRO A 830 -12.67 -16.61 8.40
CA PRO A 830 -11.47 -16.93 7.65
C PRO A 830 -10.39 -15.87 7.93
N THR A 831 -9.27 -16.30 8.49
CA THR A 831 -8.19 -15.42 8.93
C THR A 831 -6.91 -15.77 8.19
N ASP A 832 -6.26 -14.76 7.60
CA ASP A 832 -4.95 -14.90 6.96
C ASP A 832 -3.90 -15.35 7.99
N ILE A 833 -3.08 -16.33 7.62
CA ILE A 833 -2.03 -16.91 8.47
C ILE A 833 -0.64 -16.93 7.80
N ARG A 834 -0.47 -16.40 6.59
CA ARG A 834 0.85 -15.90 6.12
C ARG A 834 1.49 -14.93 7.10
N PRO A 835 0.70 -14.01 7.68
CA PRO A 835 0.54 -14.16 9.10
C PRO A 835 1.77 -14.42 9.98
N HIS A 836 1.82 -15.70 10.27
CA HIS A 836 2.29 -16.37 11.46
C HIS A 836 3.06 -17.61 11.11
N PHE A 837 3.44 -17.68 9.84
CA PHE A 837 3.95 -18.88 9.24
C PHE A 837 5.44 -18.76 9.08
N SER A 838 5.91 -17.98 8.11
CA SER A 838 7.33 -17.80 7.88
C SER A 838 7.63 -16.46 7.22
N SER A 839 8.77 -15.95 7.63
CA SER A 839 9.50 -14.80 7.11
C SER A 839 9.93 -14.97 5.65
N ARG A 840 10.28 -16.21 5.27
CA ARG A 840 10.72 -16.58 3.91
C ARG A 840 9.56 -16.84 2.95
N LEU A 841 8.32 -16.87 3.44
CA LEU A 841 7.15 -17.04 2.57
C LEU A 841 6.89 -15.72 1.80
N PRO A 842 6.97 -15.72 0.45
CA PRO A 842 6.83 -14.51 -0.34
C PRO A 842 5.53 -13.76 -0.01
N PRO A 843 5.55 -12.42 0.04
CA PRO A 843 4.33 -11.64 0.27
C PRO A 843 3.28 -11.86 -0.83
N THR A 844 3.72 -12.30 -2.02
CA THR A 844 2.88 -12.65 -3.17
C THR A 844 2.41 -14.11 -3.20
N TYR A 845 2.70 -14.93 -2.17
CA TYR A 845 2.28 -16.33 -2.12
C TYR A 845 0.76 -16.50 -2.31
N MET A 846 0.38 -17.31 -3.29
CA MET A 846 -0.99 -17.39 -3.84
C MET A 846 -1.81 -18.56 -3.29
N GLY A 847 -1.15 -19.61 -2.79
CA GLY A 847 -1.83 -20.77 -2.19
C GLY A 847 -2.59 -20.39 -0.93
N SER A 848 -3.43 -21.31 -0.44
CA SER A 848 -4.22 -21.05 0.77
C SER A 848 -3.33 -20.92 1.99
N MET A 849 -3.51 -19.83 2.73
CA MET A 849 -2.92 -19.65 4.06
C MET A 849 -4.00 -19.09 4.97
N LEU A 850 -5.02 -19.91 5.24
CA LEU A 850 -6.18 -19.55 6.06
C LEU A 850 -6.42 -20.55 7.19
N ILE A 851 -6.96 -20.05 8.30
CA ILE A 851 -7.65 -20.84 9.33
C ILE A 851 -9.04 -20.23 9.59
N LEU A 852 -9.91 -20.99 10.27
CA LEU A 852 -11.23 -20.52 10.69
C LEU A 852 -11.17 -20.08 12.15
N ASN A 853 -10.99 -18.79 12.41
CA ASN A 853 -11.09 -18.24 13.75
C ASN A 853 -12.56 -18.29 14.21
N ARG A 854 -12.85 -19.04 15.27
CA ARG A 854 -14.23 -19.29 15.73
C ARG A 854 -14.50 -18.63 17.07
N SER A 855 -15.51 -17.76 17.10
CA SER A 855 -16.06 -17.19 18.32
C SER A 855 -17.47 -17.72 18.55
N SER A 856 -17.90 -17.85 19.81
CA SER A 856 -19.27 -18.28 20.12
C SER A 856 -19.87 -17.51 21.29
N MET A 857 -21.20 -17.37 21.29
CA MET A 857 -21.97 -16.73 22.34
C MET A 857 -23.37 -17.37 22.41
N PRO A 858 -23.96 -17.59 23.60
CA PRO A 858 -25.36 -18.04 23.70
C PRO A 858 -26.28 -17.13 22.89
N ILE A 859 -27.21 -17.71 22.14
CA ILE A 859 -28.04 -16.96 21.17
C ILE A 859 -28.84 -15.86 21.89
N GLU A 860 -29.45 -16.18 23.03
CA GLU A 860 -30.23 -15.20 23.81
C GLU A 860 -29.34 -14.07 24.34
N THR A 861 -28.11 -14.38 24.77
CA THR A 861 -27.13 -13.38 25.20
C THR A 861 -26.72 -12.49 24.04
N LEU A 862 -26.39 -13.06 22.87
CA LEU A 862 -26.00 -12.29 21.69
C LEU A 862 -27.13 -11.38 21.19
N CYS A 863 -28.38 -11.78 21.38
CA CYS A 863 -29.55 -11.01 20.96
C CYS A 863 -30.09 -10.05 22.02
N SER A 864 -29.62 -10.15 23.27
CA SER A 864 -30.08 -9.30 24.37
C SER A 864 -29.76 -7.82 24.10
N ALA A 865 -30.67 -6.94 24.52
CA ALA A 865 -30.45 -5.49 24.52
C ALA A 865 -29.31 -5.06 25.46
N GLU A 866 -28.94 -5.89 26.45
CA GLU A 866 -27.84 -5.63 27.39
C GLU A 866 -26.45 -5.96 26.82
N THR A 867 -26.40 -6.77 25.76
CA THR A 867 -25.15 -7.07 25.06
C THR A 867 -24.91 -5.96 24.05
N THR A 868 -23.78 -5.26 24.10
CA THR A 868 -23.49 -4.14 23.20
C THR A 868 -22.57 -4.59 22.06
N ILE A 869 -22.50 -3.81 20.99
CA ILE A 869 -21.54 -4.06 19.88
C ILE A 869 -20.10 -4.16 20.43
N ALA A 870 -19.76 -3.31 21.40
CA ALA A 870 -18.50 -3.31 22.12
C ALA A 870 -18.18 -4.68 22.76
N LYS A 871 -19.11 -5.27 23.52
CA LYS A 871 -18.91 -6.60 24.15
C LYS A 871 -18.64 -7.71 23.13
N VAL A 872 -19.34 -7.66 21.99
CA VAL A 872 -19.15 -8.65 20.92
C VAL A 872 -17.81 -8.41 20.23
N ALA A 873 -17.45 -7.17 19.94
CA ALA A 873 -16.18 -6.82 19.30
C ALA A 873 -14.97 -7.21 20.17
N LEU A 874 -15.08 -7.07 21.49
CA LEU A 874 -14.11 -7.57 22.47
C LEU A 874 -13.91 -9.09 22.39
N LEU A 875 -15.01 -9.85 22.28
CA LEU A 875 -14.94 -11.30 22.11
C LEU A 875 -14.19 -11.67 20.82
N LEU A 876 -14.48 -10.99 19.71
CA LEU A 876 -13.79 -11.24 18.43
C LEU A 876 -12.29 -10.95 18.54
N ARG A 877 -11.96 -9.84 19.20
CA ARG A 877 -10.59 -9.43 19.48
C ARG A 877 -9.84 -10.48 20.32
N GLN A 878 -10.45 -10.95 21.41
CA GLN A 878 -9.92 -12.05 22.25
C GLN A 878 -9.83 -13.41 21.54
N SER A 879 -10.54 -13.60 20.43
CA SER A 879 -10.45 -14.81 19.62
C SER A 879 -9.27 -14.73 18.66
N ALA A 880 -9.10 -13.59 17.98
CA ALA A 880 -7.96 -13.31 17.10
C ALA A 880 -6.61 -13.36 17.85
N ALA A 881 -6.65 -12.97 19.12
CA ALA A 881 -5.65 -13.16 20.17
C ALA A 881 -4.91 -14.49 20.14
N ARG A 882 -5.68 -15.57 20.01
CA ARG A 882 -5.19 -16.94 20.22
C ARG A 882 -4.39 -17.48 19.05
N ILE A 883 -4.38 -16.74 17.95
CA ILE A 883 -3.65 -17.13 16.77
C ILE A 883 -2.17 -16.90 17.07
N THR A 884 -1.34 -17.94 16.93
CA THR A 884 0.08 -17.95 17.29
C THR A 884 0.88 -18.68 16.20
N PRO A 885 2.24 -18.68 16.13
CA PRO A 885 2.93 -19.44 15.11
C PRO A 885 2.81 -20.93 15.45
N SER A 886 2.83 -21.26 16.74
CA SER A 886 2.57 -22.62 17.24
C SER A 886 1.21 -23.12 16.79
N LEU A 887 0.12 -22.35 16.99
CA LEU A 887 -1.21 -22.74 16.52
C LEU A 887 -1.21 -22.99 15.02
N VAL A 888 -0.58 -22.10 14.25
CA VAL A 888 -0.57 -22.18 12.80
C VAL A 888 0.24 -23.39 12.30
N HIS A 889 1.40 -23.67 12.87
CA HIS A 889 2.18 -24.85 12.52
C HIS A 889 1.57 -26.16 13.07
N ASP A 890 0.85 -26.10 14.19
CA ASP A 890 0.03 -27.20 14.70
C ASP A 890 -1.13 -27.52 13.78
N ALA A 891 -1.79 -26.48 13.27
CA ALA A 891 -2.83 -26.61 12.26
C ALA A 891 -2.27 -27.30 11.02
N LEU A 892 -1.08 -26.91 10.54
CA LEU A 892 -0.42 -27.58 9.42
C LEU A 892 -0.11 -29.06 9.73
N THR A 893 0.40 -29.35 10.93
CA THR A 893 0.70 -30.72 11.39
C THR A 893 -0.54 -31.61 11.40
N ILE A 894 -1.67 -31.09 11.91
CA ILE A 894 -2.96 -31.79 11.87
C ILE A 894 -3.39 -32.03 10.42
N LEU A 895 -3.34 -30.99 9.58
CA LEU A 895 -3.78 -31.06 8.19
C LEU A 895 -2.96 -32.09 7.39
N GLN A 896 -1.64 -32.15 7.59
CA GLN A 896 -0.75 -33.15 6.96
C GLN A 896 -1.01 -34.59 7.44
N SER A 897 -1.64 -34.75 8.62
CA SER A 897 -1.94 -36.04 9.22
C SER A 897 -3.37 -36.51 8.95
N LEU A 898 -4.17 -35.75 8.20
CA LEU A 898 -5.56 -36.11 7.93
C LEU A 898 -5.61 -37.41 7.14
N PRO A 899 -6.44 -38.39 7.55
CA PRO A 899 -6.61 -39.63 6.78
C PRO A 899 -7.57 -39.45 5.59
N ASP A 900 -8.32 -38.35 5.56
CA ASP A 900 -9.36 -38.10 4.57
C ASP A 900 -9.66 -36.59 4.44
N HIS A 901 -9.22 -35.99 3.34
CA HIS A 901 -9.48 -34.58 2.98
C HIS A 901 -10.93 -34.32 2.55
N SER A 902 -11.77 -35.35 2.37
CA SER A 902 -13.19 -35.17 2.04
C SER A 902 -14.08 -34.84 3.24
N ARG A 903 -13.56 -34.97 4.48
CA ARG A 903 -14.30 -34.71 5.74
C ARG A 903 -14.41 -33.21 6.10
N PHE A 904 -14.63 -32.37 5.10
CA PHE A 904 -14.78 -30.93 5.26
C PHE A 904 -16.16 -30.57 5.83
N SER A 905 -16.19 -29.88 6.97
CA SER A 905 -17.43 -29.39 7.60
C SER A 905 -17.21 -28.12 8.41
N THR A 906 -18.06 -27.12 8.19
CA THR A 906 -18.05 -25.84 8.92
C THR A 906 -19.38 -25.59 9.61
N ALA A 907 -19.39 -24.73 10.64
CA ALA A 907 -20.62 -24.42 11.38
C ALA A 907 -21.63 -23.63 10.54
N ASN A 908 -21.16 -22.96 9.49
CA ASN A 908 -22.00 -22.15 8.60
C ASN A 908 -22.72 -22.95 7.49
N MET A 909 -22.57 -24.28 7.46
CA MET A 909 -23.23 -25.13 6.48
C MET A 909 -24.72 -25.30 6.79
N GLY A 910 -25.55 -25.07 5.79
CA GLY A 910 -27.01 -25.11 5.90
C GLY A 910 -27.62 -23.71 6.06
N LEU A 911 -28.95 -23.65 6.18
CA LEU A 911 -29.70 -22.40 6.31
C LEU A 911 -30.47 -22.27 7.64
N GLU A 912 -30.75 -23.38 8.32
CA GLU A 912 -31.65 -23.46 9.48
C GLU A 912 -30.92 -23.30 10.84
N HIS A 913 -29.63 -22.97 10.82
CA HIS A 913 -28.82 -22.80 12.03
C HIS A 913 -28.67 -21.32 12.43
N MET A 914 -28.28 -21.08 13.68
CA MET A 914 -28.02 -19.75 14.24
C MET A 914 -26.52 -19.41 14.25
N HIS A 915 -25.79 -19.83 13.22
CA HIS A 915 -24.36 -19.55 13.04
C HIS A 915 -24.16 -18.58 11.88
N ALA A 916 -22.96 -18.01 11.77
CA ALA A 916 -22.59 -17.08 10.71
C ALA A 916 -21.14 -17.31 10.30
N MET A 917 -20.84 -17.00 9.04
CA MET A 917 -19.46 -16.83 8.57
C MET A 917 -19.37 -15.46 7.91
N ILE A 918 -18.37 -14.67 8.30
CA ILE A 918 -18.10 -13.37 7.67
C ILE A 918 -16.84 -13.49 6.83
N SER A 919 -16.95 -13.21 5.54
CA SER A 919 -15.81 -12.89 4.70
C SER A 919 -15.59 -11.38 4.70
N ASN A 920 -14.46 -10.95 5.26
CA ASN A 920 -14.14 -9.53 5.41
C ASN A 920 -13.14 -9.09 4.34
N MET A 921 -13.60 -8.29 3.38
CA MET A 921 -12.79 -7.77 2.28
C MET A 921 -12.44 -6.29 2.44
N MET A 922 -12.71 -5.68 3.61
CA MET A 922 -12.55 -4.23 3.83
C MET A 922 -11.18 -3.69 3.42
N LEU A 923 -10.12 -4.48 3.60
CA LEU A 923 -8.73 -4.12 3.34
C LEU A 923 -8.17 -4.68 2.02
N PHE A 924 -9.01 -5.19 1.13
CA PHE A 924 -8.54 -5.71 -0.16
C PHE A 924 -8.04 -4.55 -1.03
N PRO A 925 -6.85 -4.67 -1.66
CA PRO A 925 -6.22 -3.59 -2.41
C PRO A 925 -6.80 -3.45 -3.82
N THR A 926 -8.11 -3.19 -3.93
CA THR A 926 -8.81 -3.11 -5.24
C THR A 926 -8.25 -2.02 -6.16
N SER A 927 -7.67 -0.96 -5.60
CA SER A 927 -7.01 0.11 -6.35
C SER A 927 -5.74 -0.34 -7.08
N GLU A 928 -5.14 -1.47 -6.70
CA GLU A 928 -3.97 -2.03 -7.39
C GLU A 928 -4.35 -2.79 -8.67
N ILE A 929 -5.63 -3.10 -8.87
CA ILE A 929 -6.13 -3.78 -10.06
C ILE A 929 -6.43 -2.73 -11.14
N CYS A 930 -5.44 -2.42 -11.97
CA CYS A 930 -5.53 -1.44 -13.05
C CYS A 930 -5.29 -2.09 -14.43
N PHE A 931 -6.34 -2.18 -15.23
CA PHE A 931 -6.34 -2.77 -16.57
C PHE A 931 -5.88 -1.80 -17.66
N GLY A 932 -5.50 -0.57 -17.32
CA GLY A 932 -5.05 0.46 -18.26
C GLY A 932 -6.18 1.33 -18.81
N ASP A 933 -5.82 2.53 -19.24
CA ASP A 933 -6.76 3.60 -19.59
C ASP A 933 -6.98 3.73 -21.11
N THR A 934 -6.42 2.85 -21.94
CA THR A 934 -6.62 2.93 -23.40
C THR A 934 -8.08 2.63 -23.76
N PHE A 935 -8.65 1.59 -23.13
CA PHE A 935 -10.00 1.11 -23.44
C PHE A 935 -11.01 1.45 -22.35
N PHE A 936 -10.59 1.35 -21.09
CA PHE A 936 -11.43 1.63 -19.94
C PHE A 936 -11.29 3.09 -19.50
N ALA A 937 -12.39 3.71 -19.09
CA ALA A 937 -12.36 5.00 -18.41
C ALA A 937 -11.91 4.80 -16.94
N ASN A 938 -12.05 5.83 -16.09
CA ASN A 938 -11.65 5.79 -14.68
C ASN A 938 -10.17 5.35 -14.47
N GLY A 939 -9.29 5.69 -15.41
CA GLY A 939 -7.87 5.33 -15.36
C GLY A 939 -7.59 3.82 -15.44
N GLY A 940 -8.53 3.00 -15.93
CA GLY A 940 -8.37 1.55 -16.01
C GLY A 940 -8.66 0.78 -14.72
N VAL A 941 -9.06 1.47 -13.65
CA VAL A 941 -9.44 0.88 -12.37
C VAL A 941 -10.95 0.60 -12.36
N PRO A 942 -11.41 -0.55 -11.82
CA PRO A 942 -12.84 -0.80 -11.70
C PRO A 942 -13.50 0.27 -10.80
N GLU A 943 -14.74 0.64 -11.10
CA GLU A 943 -15.51 1.54 -10.23
C GLU A 943 -15.92 0.83 -8.93
N THR A 944 -16.18 -0.48 -9.01
CA THR A 944 -16.43 -1.33 -7.85
C THR A 944 -16.09 -2.79 -8.17
N MET A 945 -15.89 -3.58 -7.10
CA MET A 945 -15.67 -5.02 -7.15
C MET A 945 -16.55 -5.68 -6.09
N ARG A 946 -17.21 -6.78 -6.46
CA ARG A 946 -17.97 -7.61 -5.51
C ARG A 946 -17.78 -9.11 -5.74
N PRO A 947 -17.91 -9.96 -4.71
CA PRO A 947 -18.03 -11.40 -4.90
C PRO A 947 -19.36 -11.83 -5.53
N GLN A 948 -19.35 -13.05 -6.09
CA GLN A 948 -20.53 -13.77 -6.55
C GLN A 948 -21.17 -14.53 -5.39
N LEU A 949 -22.32 -14.08 -4.91
CA LEU A 949 -22.97 -14.52 -3.68
C LEU A 949 -24.13 -15.50 -3.90
N GLU A 950 -24.80 -15.44 -5.05
CA GLU A 950 -26.02 -16.22 -5.31
C GLU A 950 -25.76 -17.73 -5.27
N ARG A 951 -24.53 -18.14 -5.56
CA ARG A 951 -24.09 -19.55 -5.54
C ARG A 951 -24.18 -20.18 -4.14
N GLY A 952 -24.08 -19.36 -3.10
CA GLY A 952 -24.11 -19.76 -1.69
C GLY A 952 -25.49 -19.69 -1.04
N ASN A 953 -26.42 -18.89 -1.57
CA ASN A 953 -27.71 -18.55 -0.95
C ASN A 953 -28.62 -19.74 -0.59
N GLY A 954 -28.38 -20.91 -1.17
CA GLY A 954 -29.12 -22.14 -0.85
C GLY A 954 -28.35 -23.15 -0.01
N ARG A 955 -27.13 -22.84 0.43
CA ARG A 955 -26.19 -23.81 1.01
C ARG A 955 -25.53 -23.37 2.30
N PHE A 956 -25.33 -22.07 2.49
CA PHE A 956 -24.67 -21.53 3.66
C PHE A 956 -25.10 -20.08 3.92
N ARG A 957 -25.09 -19.67 5.20
CA ARG A 957 -25.45 -18.31 5.65
C ARG A 957 -24.23 -17.39 5.54
N PHE A 958 -23.92 -16.95 4.32
CA PHE A 958 -22.73 -16.13 4.08
C PHE A 958 -22.99 -14.65 4.33
N LEU A 959 -22.12 -14.03 5.14
CA LEU A 959 -22.07 -12.59 5.36
C LEU A 959 -20.79 -12.08 4.71
N VAL A 960 -20.87 -10.96 4.01
CA VAL A 960 -19.70 -10.35 3.36
C VAL A 960 -19.64 -8.88 3.68
N VAL A 961 -18.45 -8.43 4.07
CA VAL A 961 -18.11 -7.02 4.19
C VAL A 961 -17.26 -6.65 2.97
N PHE A 962 -17.74 -5.72 2.14
CA PHE A 962 -17.06 -5.32 0.91
C PHE A 962 -15.84 -4.42 1.21
N PRO A 963 -14.94 -4.23 0.23
CA PRO A 963 -13.87 -3.24 0.33
C PRO A 963 -14.42 -1.86 0.70
N MET A 964 -13.67 -1.14 1.53
CA MET A 964 -14.08 0.21 1.95
C MET A 964 -14.16 1.14 0.73
N ARG A 965 -15.25 1.88 0.64
CA ARG A 965 -15.49 2.82 -0.47
C ARG A 965 -14.55 4.02 -0.35
N LYS A 966 -14.33 4.73 -1.46
CA LYS A 966 -13.48 5.93 -1.51
C LYS A 966 -13.96 7.06 -0.58
N ASP A 967 -15.27 7.10 -0.30
CA ASP A 967 -15.89 8.05 0.63
C ASP A 967 -15.73 7.64 2.10
N GLY A 968 -15.23 6.43 2.38
CA GLY A 968 -15.10 5.85 3.73
C GLY A 968 -16.26 4.95 4.15
N GLY A 969 -17.30 4.80 3.33
CA GLY A 969 -18.45 3.93 3.60
C GLY A 969 -18.12 2.45 3.47
N VAL A 970 -18.91 1.60 4.13
CA VAL A 970 -18.74 0.13 4.12
C VAL A 970 -20.04 -0.54 3.73
N GLU A 971 -20.00 -1.39 2.71
CA GLU A 971 -21.16 -2.16 2.24
C GLU A 971 -21.18 -3.54 2.90
N LEU A 972 -22.34 -3.89 3.47
CA LEU A 972 -22.62 -5.18 4.10
C LEU A 972 -23.58 -5.97 3.22
N VAL A 973 -23.26 -7.23 2.95
CA VAL A 973 -24.09 -8.08 2.10
C VAL A 973 -24.34 -9.42 2.77
N LEU A 974 -25.60 -9.85 2.79
CA LEU A 974 -25.99 -11.14 3.34
C LEU A 974 -27.24 -11.69 2.64
N GLY A 975 -27.43 -13.01 2.75
CA GLY A 975 -28.69 -13.65 2.37
C GLY A 975 -29.73 -13.58 3.49
N THR A 976 -30.94 -13.12 3.17
CA THR A 976 -32.08 -13.07 4.10
C THR A 976 -33.32 -13.75 3.53
N HIS A 977 -34.13 -14.37 4.39
CA HIS A 977 -35.55 -14.63 4.08
C HIS A 977 -36.38 -13.35 4.22
N PRO A 978 -37.57 -13.27 3.58
CA PRO A 978 -38.41 -12.07 3.63
C PRO A 978 -38.74 -11.60 5.06
N GLU A 979 -39.07 -12.54 5.95
CA GLU A 979 -39.38 -12.23 7.35
C GLU A 979 -38.15 -11.76 8.15
N GLU A 980 -36.94 -12.25 7.81
CA GLU A 980 -35.71 -11.80 8.46
C GLU A 980 -35.37 -10.37 8.02
N LEU A 981 -35.58 -10.04 6.74
CA LEU A 981 -35.39 -8.71 6.21
C LEU A 981 -36.34 -7.69 6.89
N GLU A 982 -37.59 -8.06 7.12
CA GLU A 982 -38.54 -7.22 7.85
C GLU A 982 -38.06 -6.95 9.29
N MET A 983 -37.47 -7.98 9.95
CA MET A 983 -36.88 -7.80 11.28
C MET A 983 -35.66 -6.86 11.26
N PHE A 984 -34.83 -6.90 10.23
CA PHE A 984 -33.71 -5.97 10.06
C PHE A 984 -34.17 -4.51 9.91
N LEU A 985 -35.17 -4.28 9.07
CA LEU A 985 -35.68 -2.94 8.77
C LEU A 985 -36.41 -2.29 9.96
N THR A 986 -36.84 -3.10 10.93
CA THR A 986 -37.50 -2.62 12.16
C THR A 986 -36.58 -2.63 13.38
N ASP A 987 -35.33 -3.09 13.25
CA ASP A 987 -34.36 -3.07 14.34
C ASP A 987 -33.74 -1.67 14.49
N GLU A 988 -34.01 -1.01 15.61
CA GLU A 988 -33.54 0.34 15.91
C GLU A 988 -32.00 0.42 16.02
N GLU A 989 -31.33 -0.61 16.54
CA GLU A 989 -29.86 -0.65 16.63
C GLU A 989 -29.26 -0.78 15.23
N PHE A 990 -29.86 -1.61 14.37
CA PHE A 990 -29.38 -1.81 13.01
C PHE A 990 -29.56 -0.57 12.13
N THR A 991 -30.78 -0.01 12.08
CA THR A 991 -31.11 1.15 11.22
C THR A 991 -30.39 2.43 11.64
N ARG A 992 -29.97 2.52 12.92
CA ARG A 992 -29.09 3.58 13.41
C ARG A 992 -27.76 3.61 12.66
N TYR A 993 -27.20 2.45 12.30
CA TYR A 993 -25.86 2.35 11.74
C TYR A 993 -25.80 1.91 10.27
N ALA A 994 -26.85 1.34 9.71
CA ALA A 994 -26.86 0.88 8.33
C ALA A 994 -28.15 1.26 7.60
N ASP A 995 -28.03 1.62 6.33
CA ASP A 995 -29.14 1.91 5.42
C ASP A 995 -29.28 0.81 4.38
N MET A 996 -30.52 0.41 4.07
CA MET A 996 -30.76 -0.56 3.00
C MET A 996 -30.50 0.07 1.64
N VAL A 997 -29.72 -0.61 0.80
CA VAL A 997 -29.40 -0.15 -0.55
C VAL A 997 -30.16 -0.94 -1.60
N ASP A 998 -30.17 -2.28 -1.49
CA ASP A 998 -30.74 -3.16 -2.51
C ASP A 998 -31.26 -4.48 -1.91
N THR A 999 -32.27 -5.05 -2.56
CA THR A 999 -32.78 -6.41 -2.31
C THR A 999 -32.95 -7.11 -3.65
N CYS A 1000 -32.25 -8.23 -3.86
CA CYS A 1000 -32.48 -9.06 -5.04
C CYS A 1000 -33.91 -9.61 -5.01
N CYS A 1001 -34.76 -9.14 -5.94
CA CYS A 1001 -36.14 -9.60 -6.09
C CYS A 1001 -36.24 -11.04 -6.61
#